data_AF-A0A9E3Y7Y6-F1
#
_entry.id   AF-A0A9E3Y7Y6-F1
#
_cell.length_a   1.000
_cell.length_b   1.000
_cell.length_c   1.000
_cell.angle_alpha   90.00
_cell.angle_beta   90.00
_cell.angle_gamma   90.00
#
_symmetry.space_group_name_H-M   'P 1'
#
loop_
_entity.id
_entity.type
_entity.pdbx_description
1 polymer ?
#
loop_
_entity_poly.entity_id
_entity_poly.type
_entity_poly.pdbx_seq_one_letter_code
_entity_poly.pdbx_strand_id
1 'polypeptide(L)'
;MNGSARVSPRLRRGVAVGAACAVLFGVLTVVGYGRSGIGSPPAMADAAADLEDRFLTTRPSVGPTWVADLAGSGTAERMMLRTLQGLVNRSSARLYLKDPGDSGAQRWLDEYQARGLVTVAGTLSVDGVLDRFAAEASGYVLATESEPWTMTAAATVAAAEGAVVATPELVADLEARGLVLLHDLRGRWPDAPTAYEDVIASYRDRLPYKGIAVMEAGDASWDFTVQQGIPTVFTRPSAPDWGRVSALITASSPGRAVYGYLSDTGDEEAAAVATLSANGQFLVPTDTSRNLSFHIAVGADRPRSRAAASPLDEVAPCTTDQLNVVVAISDGDNLNVPLSRYSRPGGWSSPRRGEFPLGWSIGPQLAVLAPTVWDTYVDEASDRDELVGIIGYGYAAPPLLPDPTAFYRDSFALTGQLGMRAFWSLGGGIETPMAGSWAALDEAAGVGPPDGVLIGYGNGSGVGQAFWSPAGRPAFTSGASYSDGPAELAAMLRALLARPTGERPLVNFVSASIWTSSLDGLVDTLKPLESEGVRFLTPAEATACMPDPVDPTVDPEPGDCLPASEPTRSGLALISDTVAGEIKRVPTAIDLPVTVTATAEVGAGEAIDHQLDVTVDVDALATRILEDRVRPVVAASYGEELASSAWVELDFDQLVLRVPLAQGTSPSGSPAVVSTGLVTSARWVEGPATLEVDLGTLGADSRSPGVPGAATVNWQVQTESRPEAWVATLVPGPTTFDLAVTVGVTLGGVSVTGTASAPWACLSEETVLARTVVGAASAPPTTGTTVTSTTSTTSTTAPATTTTTRPLPDRAPTTTAATSSGPSTTTTTDSVVDPTGPPPLPVTSTTAGTGQGPVGQGSTTTTGPGRPPTPTSTSDPGDPGGRPRAAPAAAPASAVA
;
A
#
# COMPACT_ATOMS: atom_id res chain seq x y z
N MET A 1 -52.08 29.23 -24.68
CA MET A 1 -52.45 27.79 -24.66
C MET A 1 -51.42 27.13 -23.76
N ASN A 2 -51.77 26.88 -22.50
CA ASN A 2 -52.43 25.65 -21.99
C ASN A 2 -51.38 24.53 -21.79
N GLY A 3 -51.05 24.12 -20.56
CA GLY A 3 -51.65 24.55 -19.29
C GLY A 3 -50.79 24.29 -18.05
N SER A 4 -51.29 24.76 -16.91
CA SER A 4 -50.60 24.79 -15.62
C SER A 4 -51.01 23.64 -14.69
N ALA A 5 -50.06 23.14 -13.89
CA ALA A 5 -50.34 22.45 -12.63
C ALA A 5 -49.41 23.00 -11.53
N ARG A 6 -49.90 23.07 -10.28
CA ARG A 6 -49.18 23.62 -9.12
C ARG A 6 -48.72 22.47 -8.20
N VAL A 7 -47.53 22.54 -7.61
CA VAL A 7 -47.23 21.88 -6.33
C VAL A 7 -46.29 22.74 -5.48
N SER A 8 -46.70 22.99 -4.23
CA SER A 8 -45.87 23.44 -3.09
C SER A 8 -46.77 23.61 -1.85
N PRO A 9 -46.28 23.48 -0.59
CA PRO A 9 -44.92 23.10 -0.17
C PRO A 9 -44.87 22.08 1.02
N ARG A 10 -43.64 21.80 1.51
CA ARG A 10 -43.26 21.33 2.87
C ARG A 10 -43.68 19.91 3.35
N LEU A 11 -42.65 19.09 3.60
CA LEU A 11 -42.36 18.56 4.95
C LEU A 11 -40.86 18.30 5.12
N ARG A 12 -40.36 18.17 6.36
CA ARG A 12 -38.93 18.04 6.71
C ARG A 12 -38.60 16.62 7.22
N ARG A 13 -37.47 16.05 6.81
CA ARG A 13 -36.37 15.52 7.67
C ARG A 13 -35.40 14.64 6.87
N GLY A 14 -34.14 14.60 7.32
CA GLY A 14 -33.18 13.53 7.01
C GLY A 14 -32.55 13.59 5.62
N VAL A 15 -31.36 14.19 5.51
CA VAL A 15 -30.41 13.89 4.43
C VAL A 15 -29.10 13.49 5.08
N ALA A 16 -28.75 12.23 4.94
CA ALA A 16 -27.41 11.70 5.11
C ALA A 16 -27.17 10.83 3.87
N VAL A 17 -26.33 11.33 2.96
CA VAL A 17 -26.04 10.69 1.67
C VAL A 17 -24.55 10.89 1.42
N GLY A 18 -23.76 9.83 1.63
CA GLY A 18 -22.41 9.75 1.07
C GLY A 18 -22.48 9.61 -0.45
N ALA A 19 -21.46 10.10 -1.16
CA ALA A 19 -21.45 10.08 -2.62
C ALA A 19 -21.30 8.65 -3.18
N ALA A 20 -22.01 8.36 -4.26
CA ALA A 20 -21.88 7.11 -5.01
C ALA A 20 -22.14 7.32 -6.51
N CYS A 21 -21.31 6.67 -7.33
CA CYS A 21 -21.47 6.39 -8.77
C CYS A 21 -21.60 7.57 -9.76
N ALA A 22 -20.62 7.64 -10.68
CA ALA A 22 -20.78 8.22 -12.02
C ALA A 22 -20.30 7.18 -13.05
N VAL A 23 -21.10 6.91 -14.10
CA VAL A 23 -20.85 5.81 -15.06
C VAL A 23 -21.40 6.15 -16.46
N LEU A 24 -20.60 5.96 -17.52
CA LEU A 24 -20.89 5.20 -18.77
C LEU A 24 -20.12 5.71 -20.02
N PHE A 25 -19.30 4.82 -20.63
CA PHE A 25 -19.02 4.57 -22.08
C PHE A 25 -18.70 5.73 -23.05
N GLY A 26 -17.91 5.59 -24.13
CA GLY A 26 -17.17 4.47 -24.76
C GLY A 26 -16.51 5.02 -26.07
N VAL A 27 -15.51 4.41 -26.72
CA VAL A 27 -15.55 3.19 -27.59
C VAL A 27 -14.12 2.90 -28.12
N LEU A 28 -13.83 1.65 -28.50
CA LEU A 28 -12.52 1.15 -28.97
C LEU A 28 -12.02 1.76 -30.31
N THR A 29 -10.70 1.67 -30.54
CA THR A 29 -10.15 1.28 -31.86
C THR A 29 -8.87 0.46 -31.65
N VAL A 30 -8.71 -0.65 -32.40
CA VAL A 30 -7.57 -1.58 -32.29
C VAL A 30 -6.63 -1.41 -33.50
N VAL A 31 -5.32 -1.33 -33.23
CA VAL A 31 -4.25 -1.46 -34.25
C VAL A 31 -3.18 -2.42 -33.71
N GLY A 32 -2.69 -3.33 -34.57
CA GLY A 32 -1.92 -4.50 -34.14
C GLY A 32 -0.42 -4.28 -33.89
N TYR A 33 0.16 -5.12 -33.03
CA TYR A 33 1.59 -5.16 -32.72
C TYR A 33 2.46 -5.59 -33.91
N GLY A 34 3.51 -4.81 -34.18
CA GLY A 34 4.65 -5.21 -35.03
C GLY A 34 5.93 -5.27 -34.19
N ARG A 35 6.46 -6.47 -33.93
CA ARG A 35 7.78 -6.64 -33.27
C ARG A 35 8.89 -6.09 -34.17
N SER A 36 9.78 -5.24 -33.65
CA SER A 36 10.99 -4.80 -34.34
C SER A 36 12.06 -4.29 -33.37
N GLY A 37 13.26 -4.86 -33.46
CA GLY A 37 14.52 -4.28 -33.00
C GLY A 37 14.70 -4.00 -31.49
N ILE A 38 15.52 -4.80 -30.82
CA ILE A 38 16.20 -4.34 -29.60
C ILE A 38 17.27 -3.33 -30.04
N GLY A 39 16.92 -2.05 -30.00
CA GLY A 39 17.89 -0.97 -30.09
C GLY A 39 18.63 -0.80 -28.76
N SER A 40 19.86 -0.29 -28.81
CA SER A 40 20.48 0.28 -27.60
C SER A 40 19.57 1.36 -27.02
N PRO A 41 19.49 1.53 -25.69
CA PRO A 41 18.63 2.56 -25.10
C PRO A 41 19.02 3.94 -25.67
N PRO A 42 18.04 4.82 -25.95
CA PRO A 42 18.36 6.20 -26.28
C PRO A 42 19.18 6.81 -25.15
N ALA A 43 20.08 7.75 -25.48
CA ALA A 43 20.67 8.61 -24.45
C ALA A 43 19.52 9.26 -23.68
N MET A 44 19.46 9.04 -22.37
CA MET A 44 18.35 9.52 -21.54
C MET A 44 18.19 11.03 -21.74
N ALA A 45 16.97 11.45 -22.04
CA ALA A 45 16.60 12.85 -21.91
C ALA A 45 16.79 13.29 -20.45
N ASP A 46 16.94 14.59 -20.23
CA ASP A 46 17.00 15.14 -18.89
C ASP A 46 15.58 15.12 -18.29
N ALA A 47 15.23 14.00 -17.64
CA ALA A 47 13.91 13.80 -17.05
C ALA A 47 13.61 14.85 -15.96
N ALA A 48 14.63 15.42 -15.31
CA ALA A 48 14.45 16.56 -14.42
C ALA A 48 14.00 17.83 -15.17
N ALA A 49 14.49 18.05 -16.40
CA ALA A 49 14.06 19.14 -17.27
C ALA A 49 12.69 18.86 -17.93
N ASP A 50 12.43 17.62 -18.39
CA ASP A 50 11.12 17.21 -18.92
C ASP A 50 9.99 17.31 -17.86
N LEU A 51 10.36 17.24 -16.58
CA LEU A 51 9.46 17.43 -15.45
C LEU A 51 9.50 18.85 -14.85
N GLU A 52 10.45 19.72 -15.20
CA GLU A 52 10.57 21.08 -14.63
C GLU A 52 9.27 21.88 -14.82
N ASP A 53 8.67 21.73 -15.99
CA ASP A 53 7.40 22.37 -16.34
C ASP A 53 6.20 21.83 -15.54
N ARG A 54 6.34 20.77 -14.72
CA ARG A 54 5.30 20.36 -13.75
C ARG A 54 5.38 21.14 -12.43
N PHE A 55 6.56 21.68 -12.11
CA PHE A 55 6.87 22.33 -10.83
C PHE A 55 7.00 23.86 -10.95
N LEU A 56 7.59 24.36 -12.03
CA LEU A 56 8.01 25.76 -12.17
C LEU A 56 7.37 26.46 -13.38
N THR A 57 7.62 27.78 -13.46
CA THR A 57 7.43 28.59 -14.67
C THR A 57 8.58 29.58 -14.91
N THR A 58 9.36 29.90 -13.88
CA THR A 58 10.55 30.76 -13.99
C THR A 58 11.65 30.22 -13.10
N ARG A 59 12.86 30.07 -13.67
CA ARG A 59 14.07 29.72 -12.93
C ARG A 59 14.99 30.96 -12.93
N PRO A 60 15.12 31.68 -11.80
CA PRO A 60 15.86 32.93 -11.76
C PRO A 60 17.38 32.70 -11.77
N SER A 61 18.13 33.73 -12.16
CA SER A 61 19.58 33.78 -11.95
C SER A 61 19.94 33.86 -10.46
N VAL A 62 21.17 33.52 -10.06
CA VAL A 62 21.69 33.88 -8.73
C VAL A 62 22.35 35.26 -8.80
N GLY A 63 22.09 36.13 -7.83
CA GLY A 63 22.64 37.48 -7.74
C GLY A 63 23.39 37.76 -6.43
N PRO A 64 23.96 38.97 -6.27
CA PRO A 64 24.60 39.39 -5.03
C PRO A 64 23.60 39.35 -3.87
N THR A 65 23.80 38.38 -2.97
CA THR A 65 22.78 37.93 -2.02
C THR A 65 22.84 38.71 -0.72
N TRP A 66 21.69 39.19 -0.27
CA TRP A 66 21.50 39.87 1.01
C TRP A 66 20.77 38.95 1.96
N VAL A 67 21.28 38.86 3.18
CA VAL A 67 20.77 37.94 4.21
C VAL A 67 20.09 38.77 5.29
N ALA A 68 18.88 38.40 5.70
CA ALA A 68 18.20 39.02 6.84
C ALA A 68 17.75 37.96 7.84
N ASP A 69 17.76 38.32 9.12
CA ASP A 69 17.36 37.43 10.21
C ASP A 69 15.98 37.86 10.75
N LEU A 70 15.05 36.90 10.85
CA LEU A 70 13.65 37.12 11.25
C LEU A 70 13.41 36.82 12.75
N ALA A 71 14.48 36.79 13.54
CA ALA A 71 14.42 36.73 14.99
C ALA A 71 13.72 37.99 15.55
N GLY A 72 12.59 37.78 16.22
CA GLY A 72 11.73 38.85 16.77
C GLY A 72 10.50 39.19 15.91
N SER A 73 10.51 38.86 14.62
CA SER A 73 9.40 39.17 13.70
C SER A 73 8.09 38.47 14.06
N GLY A 74 6.96 39.18 13.89
CA GLY A 74 5.60 38.64 14.00
C GLY A 74 5.12 37.99 12.69
N THR A 75 3.99 37.27 12.74
CA THR A 75 3.41 36.55 11.58
C THR A 75 3.22 37.45 10.36
N ALA A 76 2.50 38.55 10.51
CA ALA A 76 2.25 39.52 9.44
C ALA A 76 3.54 40.09 8.83
N GLU A 77 4.53 40.44 9.67
CA GLU A 77 5.83 40.95 9.20
C GLU A 77 6.60 39.88 8.41
N ARG A 78 6.61 38.62 8.87
CA ARG A 78 7.21 37.52 8.11
C ARG A 78 6.49 37.26 6.79
N MET A 79 5.15 37.29 6.76
CA MET A 79 4.40 37.13 5.52
C MET A 79 4.73 38.26 4.53
N MET A 80 4.70 39.51 4.99
CA MET A 80 5.07 40.68 4.20
C MET A 80 6.50 40.55 3.61
N LEU A 81 7.49 40.21 4.45
CA LEU A 81 8.88 40.02 4.02
C LEU A 81 9.06 38.82 3.06
N ARG A 82 8.34 37.71 3.27
CA ARG A 82 8.36 36.55 2.35
C ARG A 82 7.73 36.93 1.01
N THR A 83 6.61 37.66 0.97
CA THR A 83 6.05 38.15 -0.31
C THR A 83 7.00 39.11 -1.03
N LEU A 84 7.70 39.99 -0.29
CA LEU A 84 8.76 40.83 -0.85
C LEU A 84 9.94 40.00 -1.40
N GLN A 85 10.37 38.97 -0.68
CA GLN A 85 11.40 38.02 -1.15
C GLN A 85 10.99 37.35 -2.46
N GLY A 86 9.71 36.98 -2.61
CA GLY A 86 9.17 36.44 -3.87
C GLY A 86 9.27 37.40 -5.05
N LEU A 87 9.07 38.70 -4.83
CA LEU A 87 9.30 39.74 -5.85
C LEU A 87 10.78 39.89 -6.17
N VAL A 88 11.63 40.07 -5.15
CA VAL A 88 13.08 40.28 -5.30
C VAL A 88 13.72 39.09 -6.02
N ASN A 89 13.32 37.86 -5.69
CA ASN A 89 13.87 36.64 -6.28
C ASN A 89 13.19 36.24 -7.62
N ARG A 90 12.25 37.02 -8.17
CA ARG A 90 11.46 36.69 -9.38
C ARG A 90 12.28 36.53 -10.67
N SER A 91 13.45 37.17 -10.75
CA SER A 91 14.36 37.06 -11.91
C SER A 91 15.84 36.94 -11.53
N SER A 92 16.20 37.37 -10.32
CA SER A 92 17.55 37.18 -9.76
C SER A 92 17.45 36.99 -8.25
N ALA A 93 17.76 35.79 -7.77
CA ALA A 93 17.75 35.42 -6.37
C ALA A 93 18.80 36.25 -5.60
N ARG A 94 18.33 37.15 -4.75
CA ARG A 94 19.11 38.21 -4.09
C ARG A 94 18.73 38.47 -2.64
N LEU A 95 17.63 37.91 -2.14
CA LEU A 95 17.22 37.98 -0.74
C LEU A 95 17.06 36.58 -0.16
N TYR A 96 17.74 36.34 0.96
CA TYR A 96 17.67 35.11 1.76
C TYR A 96 17.25 35.47 3.19
N LEU A 97 16.22 34.80 3.70
CA LEU A 97 15.61 35.06 5.00
C LEU A 97 15.89 33.91 5.96
N LYS A 98 16.55 34.19 7.09
CA LYS A 98 16.79 33.22 8.16
C LYS A 98 15.64 33.27 9.15
N ASP A 99 14.81 32.23 9.18
CA ASP A 99 13.77 32.08 10.22
C ASP A 99 14.39 31.58 11.54
N PRO A 100 13.89 32.05 12.69
CA PRO A 100 14.28 31.50 13.98
C PRO A 100 13.81 30.05 14.13
N GLY A 101 14.75 29.15 14.43
CA GLY A 101 14.48 27.71 14.60
C GLY A 101 14.66 26.86 13.34
N ASP A 102 14.86 27.47 12.16
CA ASP A 102 15.23 26.74 10.96
C ASP A 102 16.68 26.24 11.06
N SER A 103 16.87 24.92 11.04
CA SER A 103 18.19 24.29 11.12
C SER A 103 18.92 24.26 9.75
N GLY A 104 18.21 24.49 8.65
CA GLY A 104 18.79 24.59 7.31
C GLY A 104 19.33 25.98 6.96
N ALA A 105 18.71 27.03 7.50
CA ALA A 105 18.94 28.43 7.09
C ALA A 105 20.40 28.88 7.07
N GLN A 106 21.24 28.42 8.02
CA GLN A 106 22.67 28.72 7.99
C GLN A 106 23.47 27.67 7.20
N ARG A 107 23.18 26.36 7.37
CA ARG A 107 23.88 25.26 6.66
C ARG A 107 23.89 25.49 5.15
N TRP A 108 22.73 25.77 4.55
CA TRP A 108 22.63 25.92 3.10
C TRP A 108 23.32 27.18 2.60
N LEU A 109 23.25 28.29 3.35
CA LEU A 109 23.96 29.51 3.00
C LEU A 109 25.48 29.29 3.01
N ASP A 110 26.00 28.62 4.05
CA ASP A 110 27.42 28.28 4.17
C ASP A 110 27.87 27.32 3.04
N GLU A 111 27.08 26.30 2.73
CA GLU A 111 27.37 25.33 1.65
C GLU A 111 27.36 25.99 0.27
N TYR A 112 26.42 26.90 0.01
CA TYR A 112 26.38 27.64 -1.26
C TYR A 112 27.54 28.62 -1.41
N GLN A 113 28.04 29.18 -0.30
CA GLN A 113 29.29 29.93 -0.29
C GLN A 113 30.51 29.03 -0.51
N ALA A 114 30.56 27.85 0.12
CA ALA A 114 31.66 26.88 -0.02
C ALA A 114 31.78 26.34 -1.46
N ARG A 115 30.66 26.03 -2.11
CA ARG A 115 30.57 25.61 -3.53
C ARG A 115 30.81 26.76 -4.54
N GLY A 116 31.06 27.98 -4.07
CA GLY A 116 31.23 29.17 -4.91
C GLY A 116 29.99 29.55 -5.72
N LEU A 117 28.81 29.15 -5.25
CA LEU A 117 27.52 29.33 -5.91
C LEU A 117 26.81 30.63 -5.51
N VAL A 118 27.00 31.08 -4.28
CA VAL A 118 26.40 32.30 -3.74
C VAL A 118 27.47 33.24 -3.23
N THR A 119 27.35 34.53 -3.59
CA THR A 119 28.15 35.61 -3.01
C THR A 119 27.26 36.43 -2.08
N VAL A 120 27.48 36.36 -0.77
CA VAL A 120 26.81 37.21 0.21
C VAL A 120 27.41 38.62 0.13
N ALA A 121 26.58 39.58 -0.25
CA ALA A 121 26.90 41.00 -0.35
C ALA A 121 26.76 41.75 0.98
N GLY A 122 25.97 41.22 1.92
CA GLY A 122 25.84 41.76 3.27
C GLY A 122 24.64 41.20 4.06
N THR A 123 24.57 41.58 5.32
CA THR A 123 23.45 41.26 6.23
C THR A 123 22.62 42.52 6.50
N LEU A 124 21.30 42.37 6.62
CA LEU A 124 20.33 43.45 6.85
C LEU A 124 19.48 43.16 8.09
N SER A 125 19.01 44.23 8.75
CA SER A 125 17.82 44.17 9.61
C SER A 125 16.55 44.12 8.75
N VAL A 126 15.40 43.86 9.35
CA VAL A 126 14.08 43.97 8.70
C VAL A 126 13.91 45.35 8.03
N ASP A 127 14.16 46.44 8.76
CA ASP A 127 14.17 47.80 8.19
C ASP A 127 15.11 47.90 6.98
N GLY A 128 16.32 47.34 7.08
CA GLY A 128 17.31 47.37 6.01
C GLY A 128 16.90 46.57 4.76
N VAL A 129 16.05 45.54 4.90
CA VAL A 129 15.42 44.86 3.75
C VAL A 129 14.42 45.79 3.07
N LEU A 130 13.55 46.45 3.85
CA LEU A 130 12.54 47.36 3.32
C LEU A 130 13.18 48.59 2.67
N ASP A 131 14.11 49.26 3.36
CA ASP A 131 14.86 50.42 2.85
C ASP A 131 15.62 50.11 1.54
N ARG A 132 15.98 48.84 1.33
CA ARG A 132 16.71 48.38 0.13
C ARG A 132 15.80 47.93 -1.01
N PHE A 133 14.71 47.23 -0.72
CA PHE A 133 13.93 46.48 -1.71
C PHE A 133 12.47 46.96 -1.86
N ALA A 134 11.98 47.88 -1.03
CA ALA A 134 10.62 48.46 -1.13
C ALA A 134 10.28 48.94 -2.56
N ALA A 135 11.24 49.57 -3.24
CA ALA A 135 11.07 50.11 -4.60
C ALA A 135 10.98 49.03 -5.69
N GLU A 136 11.13 47.74 -5.37
CA GLU A 136 10.86 46.62 -6.30
C GLU A 136 9.40 46.14 -6.23
N ALA A 137 8.61 46.65 -5.27
CA ALA A 137 7.17 46.41 -5.18
C ALA A 137 6.36 47.59 -5.76
N SER A 138 5.32 47.28 -6.53
CA SER A 138 4.35 48.24 -7.07
C SER A 138 3.54 48.98 -5.99
N GLY A 139 3.50 48.45 -4.77
CA GLY A 139 2.67 48.88 -3.67
C GLY A 139 2.36 47.73 -2.71
N TYR A 140 1.28 47.83 -1.95
CA TYR A 140 0.81 46.77 -1.05
C TYR A 140 -0.68 46.43 -1.22
N VAL A 141 -1.02 45.22 -0.83
CA VAL A 141 -2.40 44.70 -0.73
C VAL A 141 -2.75 44.54 0.75
N LEU A 142 -3.79 45.24 1.20
CA LEU A 142 -4.19 45.30 2.60
C LEU A 142 -5.22 44.21 2.95
N ALA A 143 -4.89 43.40 3.95
CA ALA A 143 -5.65 42.27 4.46
C ALA A 143 -5.78 42.33 5.99
N THR A 144 -6.40 41.31 6.62
CA THR A 144 -6.49 41.21 8.08
C THR A 144 -6.58 39.76 8.55
N GLU A 145 -5.85 39.40 9.62
CA GLU A 145 -5.95 38.08 10.27
C GLU A 145 -7.35 37.84 10.88
N SER A 146 -8.16 38.89 11.11
CA SER A 146 -9.55 38.76 11.55
C SER A 146 -10.51 38.22 10.48
N GLU A 147 -10.07 38.18 9.23
CA GLU A 147 -10.78 37.63 8.07
C GLU A 147 -9.75 36.78 7.30
N PRO A 148 -9.37 35.57 7.79
CA PRO A 148 -8.14 34.89 7.37
C PRO A 148 -7.99 34.69 5.86
N TRP A 149 -9.11 34.46 5.17
CA TRP A 149 -9.15 34.35 3.71
C TRP A 149 -8.65 35.60 2.98
N THR A 150 -8.73 36.78 3.57
CA THR A 150 -8.16 38.01 2.99
C THR A 150 -6.65 37.97 2.92
N MET A 151 -5.97 37.30 3.86
CA MET A 151 -4.51 37.13 3.84
C MET A 151 -4.10 36.23 2.67
N THR A 152 -4.70 35.05 2.57
CA THR A 152 -4.43 34.09 1.49
C THR A 152 -4.88 34.61 0.12
N ALA A 153 -5.98 35.34 0.04
CA ALA A 153 -6.41 36.02 -1.19
C ALA A 153 -5.48 37.18 -1.57
N ALA A 154 -4.99 37.95 -0.59
CA ALA A 154 -4.04 39.04 -0.83
C ALA A 154 -2.74 38.55 -1.45
N ALA A 155 -2.25 37.36 -1.09
CA ALA A 155 -1.04 36.80 -1.70
C ALA A 155 -1.20 36.55 -3.21
N THR A 156 -2.38 36.09 -3.65
CA THR A 156 -2.70 35.92 -5.09
C THR A 156 -2.73 37.26 -5.83
N VAL A 157 -3.36 38.30 -5.23
CA VAL A 157 -3.40 39.65 -5.81
C VAL A 157 -2.00 40.27 -5.84
N ALA A 158 -1.25 40.14 -4.75
CA ALA A 158 0.12 40.63 -4.59
C ALA A 158 1.07 40.02 -5.63
N ALA A 159 0.95 38.71 -5.88
CA ALA A 159 1.68 38.03 -6.94
C ALA A 159 1.38 38.62 -8.34
N ALA A 160 0.11 38.88 -8.65
CA ALA A 160 -0.34 39.39 -9.95
C ALA A 160 -0.08 40.89 -10.19
N GLU A 161 -0.04 41.72 -9.14
CA GLU A 161 0.27 43.16 -9.22
C GLU A 161 1.74 43.50 -8.97
N GLY A 162 2.54 42.54 -8.50
CA GLY A 162 3.93 42.78 -8.10
C GLY A 162 4.04 43.58 -6.80
N ALA A 163 3.20 43.25 -5.82
CA ALA A 163 3.04 43.97 -4.56
C ALA A 163 3.36 43.07 -3.35
N VAL A 164 3.43 43.66 -2.15
CA VAL A 164 3.54 42.91 -0.89
C VAL A 164 2.18 42.77 -0.21
N VAL A 165 2.01 41.73 0.62
CA VAL A 165 0.84 41.63 1.51
C VAL A 165 1.12 42.43 2.78
N ALA A 166 0.13 43.16 3.28
CA ALA A 166 0.22 43.97 4.50
C ALA A 166 -1.03 43.85 5.37
N THR A 167 -0.83 43.87 6.69
CA THR A 167 -1.85 44.07 7.70
C THR A 167 -1.91 45.55 8.13
N PRO A 168 -2.95 46.01 8.85
CA PRO A 168 -3.14 47.42 9.17
C PRO A 168 -1.98 48.06 9.97
N GLU A 169 -1.31 47.28 10.82
CA GLU A 169 -0.17 47.73 11.63
C GLU A 169 1.12 47.95 10.81
N LEU A 170 1.27 47.31 9.65
CA LEU A 170 2.44 47.50 8.77
C LEU A 170 2.29 48.71 7.82
N VAL A 171 1.08 49.25 7.66
CA VAL A 171 0.77 50.28 6.65
C VAL A 171 1.66 51.51 6.77
N ALA A 172 1.83 52.04 7.98
CA ALA A 172 2.59 53.27 8.21
C ALA A 172 4.07 53.14 7.79
N ASP A 173 4.69 51.99 8.04
CA ASP A 173 6.10 51.72 7.74
C ASP A 173 6.36 51.37 6.27
N LEU A 174 5.31 51.01 5.53
CA LEU A 174 5.32 50.82 4.06
C LEU A 174 5.04 52.15 3.33
N GLU A 175 4.06 52.94 3.78
CA GLU A 175 3.79 54.29 3.25
C GLU A 175 4.98 55.23 3.48
N ALA A 176 5.64 55.16 4.63
CA ALA A 176 6.88 55.90 4.91
C ALA A 176 8.03 55.58 3.95
N ARG A 177 7.98 54.41 3.29
CA ARG A 177 8.94 53.94 2.28
C ARG A 177 8.44 54.11 0.85
N GLY A 178 7.30 54.76 0.66
CA GLY A 178 6.74 55.12 -0.65
C GLY A 178 5.92 54.02 -1.33
N LEU A 179 5.63 52.90 -0.66
CA LEU A 179 4.63 51.96 -1.18
C LEU A 179 3.22 52.57 -1.04
N VAL A 180 2.36 52.31 -2.01
CA VAL A 180 0.97 52.79 -2.03
C VAL A 180 -0.02 51.63 -1.90
N LEU A 181 -1.19 51.89 -1.31
CA LEU A 181 -2.31 50.96 -1.30
C LEU A 181 -2.79 50.71 -2.74
N LEU A 182 -2.68 49.46 -3.22
CA LEU A 182 -3.26 49.06 -4.50
C LEU A 182 -4.69 48.54 -4.31
N HIS A 183 -4.89 47.68 -3.31
CA HIS A 183 -6.18 47.07 -3.01
C HIS A 183 -6.35 46.91 -1.49
N ASP A 184 -7.52 47.27 -0.99
CA ASP A 184 -8.01 46.84 0.33
C ASP A 184 -8.97 45.67 0.13
N LEU A 185 -8.69 44.54 0.79
CA LEU A 185 -9.47 43.31 0.65
C LEU A 185 -10.43 43.06 1.82
N ARG A 186 -10.33 43.85 2.89
CA ARG A 186 -11.08 43.67 4.13
C ARG A 186 -12.56 43.98 3.92
N GLY A 187 -13.44 43.16 4.50
CA GLY A 187 -14.89 43.30 4.41
C GLY A 187 -15.50 43.09 3.01
N ARG A 188 -14.71 42.64 2.01
CA ARG A 188 -15.21 42.41 0.63
C ARG A 188 -16.10 41.19 0.49
N TRP A 189 -15.84 40.14 1.27
CA TRP A 189 -16.46 38.82 1.12
C TRP A 189 -16.88 38.25 2.48
N PRO A 190 -17.97 37.46 2.55
CA PRO A 190 -18.49 36.92 3.81
C PRO A 190 -17.80 35.62 4.25
N ASP A 191 -17.11 34.92 3.34
CA ASP A 191 -16.51 33.62 3.57
C ASP A 191 -15.30 33.38 2.64
N ALA A 192 -14.49 32.36 2.98
CA ALA A 192 -13.27 32.02 2.27
C ALA A 192 -13.50 31.56 0.81
N PRO A 193 -14.43 30.63 0.51
CA PRO A 193 -14.75 30.27 -0.87
C PRO A 193 -15.09 31.46 -1.76
N THR A 194 -15.92 32.39 -1.31
CA THR A 194 -16.39 33.52 -2.12
C THR A 194 -15.25 34.51 -2.40
N ALA A 195 -14.28 34.64 -1.48
CA ALA A 195 -13.06 35.40 -1.72
C ALA A 195 -12.14 34.72 -2.75
N TYR A 196 -11.93 33.41 -2.62
CA TYR A 196 -11.08 32.64 -3.54
C TYR A 196 -11.69 32.53 -4.95
N GLU A 197 -13.01 32.34 -5.05
CA GLU A 197 -13.76 32.35 -6.31
C GLU A 197 -13.59 33.70 -7.06
N ASP A 198 -13.81 34.84 -6.39
CA ASP A 198 -13.68 36.18 -6.98
C ASP A 198 -12.23 36.51 -7.40
N VAL A 199 -11.25 36.19 -6.53
CA VAL A 199 -9.84 36.50 -6.78
C VAL A 199 -9.22 35.58 -7.82
N ILE A 200 -9.50 34.27 -7.81
CA ILE A 200 -9.00 33.38 -8.87
C ILE A 200 -9.62 33.77 -10.21
N ALA A 201 -10.94 33.99 -10.28
CA ALA A 201 -11.58 34.43 -11.52
C ALA A 201 -11.02 35.77 -12.05
N SER A 202 -10.62 36.68 -11.17
CA SER A 202 -10.08 38.00 -11.54
C SER A 202 -8.61 37.99 -11.98
N TYR A 203 -7.77 37.09 -11.45
CA TYR A 203 -6.30 37.17 -11.61
C TYR A 203 -5.65 35.96 -12.30
N ARG A 204 -6.34 34.82 -12.48
CA ARG A 204 -5.80 33.55 -13.03
C ARG A 204 -5.06 33.69 -14.37
N ASP A 205 -5.52 34.58 -15.26
CA ASP A 205 -4.90 34.78 -16.57
C ASP A 205 -3.59 35.60 -16.51
N ARG A 206 -3.41 36.41 -15.47
CA ARG A 206 -2.20 37.21 -15.22
C ARG A 206 -1.10 36.42 -14.50
N LEU A 207 -1.47 35.30 -13.88
CA LEU A 207 -0.58 34.44 -13.10
C LEU A 207 0.03 33.36 -14.01
N PRO A 208 1.37 33.25 -14.13
CA PRO A 208 1.99 32.30 -15.06
C PRO A 208 1.78 30.84 -14.66
N TYR A 209 1.92 30.50 -13.36
CA TYR A 209 1.78 29.11 -12.91
C TYR A 209 0.31 28.63 -12.92
N LYS A 210 0.09 27.42 -13.45
CA LYS A 210 -1.26 26.87 -13.70
C LYS A 210 -1.71 25.75 -12.74
N GLY A 211 -0.91 25.39 -11.74
CA GLY A 211 -1.39 24.69 -10.55
C GLY A 211 -2.01 25.67 -9.54
N ILE A 212 -1.87 25.39 -8.24
CA ILE A 212 -2.41 26.17 -7.11
C ILE A 212 -1.59 25.85 -5.83
N ALA A 213 -1.70 26.66 -4.78
CA ALA A 213 -1.15 26.32 -3.46
C ALA A 213 -2.18 26.48 -2.34
N VAL A 214 -2.07 25.65 -1.29
CA VAL A 214 -2.93 25.66 -0.10
C VAL A 214 -2.12 26.16 1.09
N MET A 215 -2.36 27.42 1.49
CA MET A 215 -1.48 28.21 2.37
C MET A 215 -2.27 29.10 3.33
N GLU A 216 -1.93 29.08 4.62
CA GLU A 216 -2.42 30.03 5.65
C GLU A 216 -1.34 31.03 6.08
N ALA A 217 -1.75 32.12 6.75
CA ALA A 217 -0.89 33.28 7.00
C ALA A 217 0.43 32.97 7.77
N GLY A 218 0.47 31.90 8.55
CA GLY A 218 1.68 31.44 9.26
C GLY A 218 2.79 30.89 8.35
N ASP A 219 2.42 30.40 7.17
CA ASP A 219 3.24 29.55 6.31
C ASP A 219 4.47 30.26 5.73
N ALA A 220 5.45 29.46 5.32
CA ALA A 220 6.79 29.91 4.96
C ALA A 220 7.00 30.10 3.44
N SER A 221 6.41 29.29 2.57
CA SER A 221 6.58 29.36 1.10
C SER A 221 5.87 30.54 0.39
N TRP A 222 5.53 31.61 1.10
CA TRP A 222 4.97 32.83 0.49
C TRP A 222 5.94 33.52 -0.47
N ASP A 223 7.25 33.29 -0.32
CA ASP A 223 8.25 33.74 -1.27
C ASP A 223 8.12 33.01 -2.61
N PHE A 224 7.97 31.68 -2.58
CA PHE A 224 7.84 30.86 -3.77
C PHE A 224 6.51 31.05 -4.50
N THR A 225 5.38 31.16 -3.77
CA THR A 225 4.07 31.40 -4.40
C THR A 225 4.00 32.77 -5.09
N VAL A 226 4.57 33.82 -4.49
CA VAL A 226 4.67 35.14 -5.13
C VAL A 226 5.69 35.14 -6.28
N GLN A 227 6.81 34.44 -6.15
CA GLN A 227 7.83 34.36 -7.22
C GLN A 227 7.29 33.68 -8.48
N GLN A 228 6.77 32.45 -8.35
CA GLN A 228 6.22 31.66 -9.47
C GLN A 228 4.83 32.14 -9.89
N GLY A 229 4.21 33.08 -9.17
CA GLY A 229 2.87 33.56 -9.47
C GLY A 229 1.82 32.45 -9.37
N ILE A 230 1.78 31.79 -8.22
CA ILE A 230 0.85 30.69 -7.91
C ILE A 230 -0.39 31.28 -7.22
N PRO A 231 -1.63 31.00 -7.70
CA PRO A 231 -2.83 31.36 -6.95
C PRO A 231 -2.97 30.51 -5.69
N THR A 232 -3.51 31.10 -4.63
CA THR A 232 -3.45 30.59 -3.25
C THR A 232 -4.83 30.52 -2.61
N VAL A 233 -5.12 29.42 -1.93
CA VAL A 233 -6.36 29.15 -1.18
C VAL A 233 -6.04 28.50 0.17
N PHE A 234 -7.03 28.30 1.04
CA PHE A 234 -6.85 27.52 2.27
C PHE A 234 -8.13 26.77 2.62
N THR A 235 -8.01 25.50 3.03
CA THR A 235 -9.09 24.63 3.50
C THR A 235 -8.49 23.34 4.12
N ARG A 236 -9.34 22.50 4.72
CA ARG A 236 -9.06 21.16 5.25
C ARG A 236 -10.24 20.23 4.94
N PRO A 237 -10.08 18.90 4.77
CA PRO A 237 -11.20 17.98 4.54
C PRO A 237 -12.31 18.01 5.59
N SER A 238 -12.03 18.32 6.86
CA SER A 238 -13.06 18.53 7.89
C SER A 238 -13.73 19.91 7.86
N ALA A 239 -13.18 20.87 7.10
CA ALA A 239 -13.69 22.23 7.05
C ALA A 239 -15.04 22.30 6.29
N PRO A 240 -16.00 23.14 6.75
CA PRO A 240 -17.30 23.27 6.11
C PRO A 240 -17.24 23.89 4.69
N ASP A 241 -16.09 24.43 4.30
CA ASP A 241 -15.84 25.00 2.98
C ASP A 241 -15.15 24.04 2.00
N TRP A 242 -14.70 22.86 2.45
CA TRP A 242 -13.95 21.88 1.66
C TRP A 242 -14.58 21.62 0.30
N GLY A 243 -15.89 21.36 0.25
CA GLY A 243 -16.61 21.06 -1.00
C GLY A 243 -16.64 22.20 -2.04
N ARG A 244 -16.36 23.45 -1.65
CA ARG A 244 -16.16 24.58 -2.60
C ARG A 244 -14.68 24.79 -2.89
N VAL A 245 -13.82 24.80 -1.87
CA VAL A 245 -12.39 25.14 -2.06
C VAL A 245 -11.62 24.01 -2.74
N SER A 246 -11.89 22.73 -2.41
CA SER A 246 -11.32 21.59 -3.13
C SER A 246 -11.72 21.59 -4.62
N ALA A 247 -12.91 22.05 -4.98
CA ALA A 247 -13.33 22.20 -6.37
C ALA A 247 -12.56 23.30 -7.13
N LEU A 248 -12.06 24.34 -6.44
CA LEU A 248 -11.11 25.30 -7.03
C LEU A 248 -9.72 24.68 -7.22
N ILE A 249 -9.30 23.81 -6.30
CA ILE A 249 -8.01 23.10 -6.36
C ILE A 249 -8.01 22.11 -7.53
N THR A 250 -9.04 21.24 -7.62
CA THR A 250 -9.15 20.22 -8.68
C THR A 250 -9.49 20.81 -10.05
N ALA A 251 -10.05 22.02 -10.12
CA ALA A 251 -10.17 22.79 -11.36
C ALA A 251 -8.86 23.46 -11.82
N SER A 252 -7.78 23.43 -11.02
CA SER A 252 -6.43 23.79 -11.48
C SER A 252 -5.82 22.68 -12.34
N SER A 253 -4.78 22.97 -13.13
CA SER A 253 -4.38 22.08 -14.22
C SER A 253 -3.81 20.74 -13.73
N PRO A 254 -4.37 19.58 -14.15
CA PRO A 254 -3.75 18.27 -13.92
C PRO A 254 -2.31 18.21 -14.44
N GLY A 255 -1.47 17.41 -13.81
CA GLY A 255 -0.04 17.31 -14.13
C GLY A 255 0.82 18.50 -13.67
N ARG A 256 0.26 19.54 -13.05
CA ARG A 256 1.01 20.55 -12.28
C ARG A 256 0.98 20.21 -10.79
N ALA A 257 2.06 20.54 -10.07
CA ALA A 257 2.11 20.38 -8.62
C ALA A 257 1.08 21.28 -7.91
N VAL A 258 0.39 20.71 -6.92
CA VAL A 258 -0.29 21.46 -5.86
C VAL A 258 0.71 21.67 -4.74
N TYR A 259 0.88 22.91 -4.28
CA TYR A 259 1.85 23.28 -3.25
C TYR A 259 1.18 23.59 -1.90
N GLY A 260 1.97 23.73 -0.83
CA GLY A 260 1.48 24.04 0.51
C GLY A 260 1.14 22.77 1.30
N TYR A 261 0.06 22.77 2.09
CA TYR A 261 -0.43 21.57 2.80
C TYR A 261 -1.94 21.60 3.06
N LEU A 262 -2.58 20.42 3.12
CA LEU A 262 -4.04 20.26 3.04
C LEU A 262 -4.70 19.59 4.26
N SER A 263 -3.93 19.17 5.27
CA SER A 263 -4.42 18.34 6.39
C SER A 263 -3.82 18.73 7.74
N ASP A 264 -4.59 18.53 8.81
CA ASP A 264 -4.12 18.59 10.20
C ASP A 264 -4.02 17.19 10.84
N THR A 265 -4.52 16.14 10.17
CA THR A 265 -4.46 14.73 10.61
C THR A 265 -4.19 13.78 9.44
N GLY A 266 -3.78 12.53 9.73
CA GLY A 266 -3.58 11.49 8.71
C GLY A 266 -4.85 11.09 7.94
N ASP A 267 -6.02 11.12 8.61
CA ASP A 267 -7.31 10.86 7.94
C ASP A 267 -7.62 11.95 6.90
N GLU A 268 -7.32 13.21 7.24
CA GLU A 268 -7.44 14.33 6.30
C GLU A 268 -6.39 14.24 5.19
N GLU A 269 -5.16 13.83 5.50
CA GLU A 269 -4.08 13.68 4.53
C GLU A 269 -4.46 12.65 3.45
N ALA A 270 -4.94 11.48 3.87
CA ALA A 270 -5.47 10.45 2.98
C ALA A 270 -6.64 10.98 2.13
N ALA A 271 -7.60 11.68 2.73
CA ALA A 271 -8.74 12.26 2.03
C ALA A 271 -8.33 13.35 1.01
N ALA A 272 -7.36 14.19 1.36
CA ALA A 272 -6.84 15.25 0.49
C ALA A 272 -6.04 14.67 -0.68
N VAL A 273 -5.08 13.77 -0.42
CA VAL A 273 -4.26 13.13 -1.46
C VAL A 273 -5.10 12.26 -2.38
N ALA A 274 -6.12 11.56 -1.87
CA ALA A 274 -7.10 10.86 -2.70
C ALA A 274 -7.88 11.81 -3.61
N THR A 275 -8.32 12.96 -3.09
CA THR A 275 -9.04 14.00 -3.86
C THR A 275 -8.17 14.58 -4.98
N LEU A 276 -6.88 14.85 -4.74
CA LEU A 276 -5.94 15.31 -5.76
C LEU A 276 -5.68 14.22 -6.81
N SER A 277 -5.39 12.99 -6.36
CA SER A 277 -5.02 11.87 -7.23
C SER A 277 -6.14 11.52 -8.21
N ALA A 278 -7.39 11.45 -7.73
CA ALA A 278 -8.57 11.23 -8.56
C ALA A 278 -8.80 12.29 -9.67
N ASN A 279 -8.10 13.43 -9.61
CA ASN A 279 -8.14 14.50 -10.60
C ASN A 279 -6.81 14.63 -11.40
N GLY A 280 -5.90 13.66 -11.30
CA GLY A 280 -4.60 13.69 -11.99
C GLY A 280 -3.65 14.77 -11.45
N GLN A 281 -3.80 15.13 -10.18
CA GLN A 281 -2.97 16.09 -9.46
C GLN A 281 -2.14 15.38 -8.38
N PHE A 282 -1.08 16.04 -7.93
CA PHE A 282 -0.19 15.56 -6.88
C PHE A 282 0.23 16.73 -5.97
N LEU A 283 0.47 16.43 -4.70
CA LEU A 283 0.95 17.38 -3.71
C LEU A 283 2.49 17.42 -3.72
N VAL A 284 3.06 18.60 -3.48
CA VAL A 284 4.44 18.74 -3.02
C VAL A 284 4.37 19.53 -1.70
N PRO A 285 4.58 18.89 -0.53
CA PRO A 285 4.41 19.58 0.74
C PRO A 285 5.46 20.68 0.92
N THR A 286 5.00 21.94 0.99
CA THR A 286 5.88 23.12 1.05
C THR A 286 5.41 24.21 2.01
N ASP A 287 4.28 24.05 2.71
CA ASP A 287 3.75 24.98 3.71
C ASP A 287 4.85 25.58 4.62
N THR A 288 5.68 24.71 5.18
CA THR A 288 6.72 24.99 6.16
C THR A 288 8.11 25.08 5.54
N SER A 289 8.25 24.96 4.22
CA SER A 289 9.51 25.17 3.48
C SER A 289 9.85 26.66 3.37
N ARG A 290 11.14 26.99 3.39
CA ARG A 290 11.66 28.36 3.47
C ARG A 290 12.58 28.65 2.30
N ASN A 291 12.67 29.92 1.90
CA ASN A 291 13.59 30.38 0.86
C ASN A 291 13.47 29.60 -0.46
N LEU A 292 12.32 28.99 -0.75
CA LEU A 292 12.20 28.09 -1.91
C LEU A 292 12.34 28.89 -3.23
N SER A 293 11.97 30.17 -3.23
CA SER A 293 12.28 31.11 -4.33
C SER A 293 13.78 31.28 -4.58
N PHE A 294 14.61 31.12 -3.55
CA PHE A 294 16.07 31.17 -3.64
C PHE A 294 16.64 29.79 -4.00
N HIS A 295 16.16 28.71 -3.35
CA HIS A 295 16.67 27.36 -3.54
C HIS A 295 16.55 26.84 -4.99
N ILE A 296 15.47 27.21 -5.72
CA ILE A 296 15.34 26.84 -7.15
C ILE A 296 16.39 27.47 -8.07
N ALA A 297 17.07 28.53 -7.62
CA ALA A 297 18.07 29.26 -8.40
C ALA A 297 19.47 28.63 -8.30
N VAL A 298 19.81 28.12 -7.11
CA VAL A 298 21.20 27.87 -6.74
C VAL A 298 21.73 26.61 -7.41
N GLY A 299 22.72 26.81 -8.30
CA GLY A 299 23.41 25.75 -9.04
C GLY A 299 22.56 25.03 -10.08
N ALA A 300 21.36 25.54 -10.37
CA ALA A 300 20.41 24.92 -11.28
C ALA A 300 20.84 24.97 -12.76
N ASP A 301 21.88 25.74 -13.08
CA ASP A 301 22.57 25.80 -14.38
C ASP A 301 23.63 24.68 -14.56
N ARG A 302 23.87 23.87 -13.52
CA ARG A 302 24.84 22.76 -13.53
C ARG A 302 24.15 21.41 -13.79
N PRO A 303 24.84 20.41 -14.34
CA PRO A 303 24.38 19.02 -14.29
C PRO A 303 24.13 18.57 -12.84
N ARG A 304 23.12 17.72 -12.61
CA ARG A 304 22.83 17.14 -11.28
C ARG A 304 23.91 16.11 -10.90
N SER A 305 24.30 16.07 -9.63
CA SER A 305 25.04 14.91 -9.10
C SER A 305 24.17 13.67 -9.14
N ARG A 306 24.77 12.50 -9.42
CA ARG A 306 24.11 11.20 -9.49
C ARG A 306 24.60 10.31 -8.35
N ALA A 307 23.67 9.69 -7.61
CA ALA A 307 24.01 8.74 -6.56
C ALA A 307 24.87 7.59 -7.13
N ALA A 308 25.94 7.25 -6.42
CA ALA A 308 26.82 6.16 -6.80
C ALA A 308 26.13 4.81 -6.55
N ALA A 309 26.29 3.86 -7.47
CA ALA A 309 25.81 2.50 -7.26
C ALA A 309 26.75 1.77 -6.30
N SER A 310 26.28 1.45 -5.09
CA SER A 310 26.99 0.57 -4.17
C SER A 310 27.29 -0.80 -4.82
N PRO A 311 28.48 -1.38 -4.62
CA PRO A 311 28.81 -2.70 -5.12
C PRO A 311 28.02 -3.76 -4.33
N LEU A 312 27.12 -4.49 -4.99
CA LEU A 312 26.26 -5.48 -4.32
C LEU A 312 26.76 -6.93 -4.51
N ASP A 313 27.77 -7.16 -5.33
CA ASP A 313 28.27 -8.49 -5.71
C ASP A 313 28.84 -9.30 -4.52
N GLU A 314 29.20 -8.63 -3.41
CA GLU A 314 29.71 -9.25 -2.17
C GLU A 314 28.62 -9.45 -1.10
N VAL A 315 27.36 -9.06 -1.37
CA VAL A 315 26.26 -9.17 -0.41
C VAL A 315 25.86 -10.64 -0.26
N ALA A 316 26.20 -11.24 0.88
CA ALA A 316 25.78 -12.60 1.21
C ALA A 316 24.23 -12.69 1.25
N PRO A 317 23.62 -13.73 0.63
CA PRO A 317 22.18 -13.91 0.64
C PRO A 317 21.58 -13.89 2.05
N CYS A 318 20.35 -13.40 2.16
CA CYS A 318 19.59 -13.40 3.41
C CYS A 318 19.10 -14.82 3.71
N THR A 319 19.18 -15.20 4.99
CA THR A 319 18.59 -16.41 5.56
C THR A 319 17.89 -16.03 6.86
N THR A 320 16.89 -16.80 7.28
CA THR A 320 16.11 -16.49 8.50
C THR A 320 16.85 -16.81 9.82
N ASP A 321 18.01 -17.48 9.75
CA ASP A 321 18.88 -17.72 10.91
C ASP A 321 19.37 -16.40 11.53
N GLN A 322 19.62 -15.39 10.70
CA GLN A 322 19.86 -14.00 11.08
C GLN A 322 18.57 -13.18 10.92
N LEU A 323 18.35 -12.19 11.78
CA LEU A 323 17.28 -11.21 11.54
C LEU A 323 17.82 -10.09 10.65
N ASN A 324 17.58 -10.18 9.35
CA ASN A 324 18.02 -9.17 8.38
C ASN A 324 17.06 -7.96 8.44
N VAL A 325 17.59 -6.74 8.57
CA VAL A 325 16.79 -5.53 8.85
C VAL A 325 17.22 -4.38 7.95
N VAL A 326 16.23 -3.73 7.32
CA VAL A 326 16.39 -2.41 6.69
C VAL A 326 15.78 -1.37 7.60
N VAL A 327 16.47 -0.27 7.84
CA VAL A 327 15.90 0.92 8.49
C VAL A 327 15.93 2.07 7.50
N ALA A 328 14.82 2.81 7.37
CA ALA A 328 14.80 4.06 6.61
C ALA A 328 14.01 5.17 7.32
N ILE A 329 14.48 6.41 7.20
CA ILE A 329 13.83 7.61 7.76
C ILE A 329 12.83 8.19 6.76
N SER A 330 11.60 8.42 7.21
CA SER A 330 10.43 8.85 6.43
C SER A 330 10.39 10.36 6.08
N ASP A 331 9.28 10.76 5.42
CA ASP A 331 8.83 12.13 5.13
C ASP A 331 9.72 12.96 4.18
N GLY A 332 10.63 12.33 3.45
CA GLY A 332 11.54 13.01 2.52
C GLY A 332 10.90 13.68 1.30
N ASP A 333 9.62 13.41 1.04
CA ASP A 333 8.80 14.07 0.01
C ASP A 333 8.41 15.50 0.41
N ASN A 334 8.21 15.74 1.72
CA ASN A 334 7.96 17.05 2.30
C ASN A 334 9.26 17.85 2.27
N LEU A 335 9.32 18.91 1.46
CA LEU A 335 10.60 19.61 1.21
C LEU A 335 11.20 20.27 2.47
N ASN A 336 10.41 20.52 3.53
CA ASN A 336 10.94 21.01 4.81
C ASN A 336 11.80 19.96 5.54
N VAL A 337 11.67 18.68 5.20
CA VAL A 337 12.49 17.60 5.77
C VAL A 337 13.94 17.66 5.28
N PRO A 338 14.25 17.55 3.97
CA PRO A 338 15.61 17.74 3.47
C PRO A 338 16.10 19.19 3.59
N LEU A 339 15.23 20.20 3.49
CA LEU A 339 15.65 21.61 3.65
C LEU A 339 15.96 21.97 5.12
N SER A 340 15.23 21.45 6.11
CA SER A 340 15.42 21.86 7.51
C SER A 340 15.66 20.71 8.49
N ARG A 341 14.82 19.67 8.52
CA ARG A 341 14.88 18.63 9.56
C ARG A 341 16.16 17.79 9.50
N TYR A 342 16.60 17.38 8.32
CA TYR A 342 17.83 16.59 8.15
C TYR A 342 19.08 17.40 8.50
N SER A 343 19.06 18.73 8.36
CA SER A 343 20.19 19.63 8.71
C SER A 343 20.45 19.74 10.23
N ARG A 344 19.60 19.17 11.09
CA ARG A 344 19.77 19.16 12.56
C ARG A 344 21.03 18.38 13.00
N PRO A 345 21.63 18.69 14.17
CA PRO A 345 22.88 18.06 14.61
C PRO A 345 22.85 16.53 14.71
N GLY A 346 21.75 15.94 15.19
CA GLY A 346 21.55 14.48 15.23
C GLY A 346 20.81 13.92 14.00
N GLY A 347 20.76 14.69 12.91
CA GLY A 347 20.26 14.27 11.60
C GLY A 347 21.41 13.94 10.66
N TRP A 348 21.28 14.30 9.39
CA TRP A 348 22.32 14.12 8.38
C TRP A 348 23.65 14.79 8.78
N SER A 349 23.59 15.94 9.46
CA SER A 349 24.76 16.68 9.94
C SER A 349 25.55 15.98 11.07
N SER A 350 25.13 14.81 11.55
CA SER A 350 25.81 14.11 12.66
C SER A 350 27.19 13.58 12.26
N PRO A 351 28.22 13.71 13.13
CA PRO A 351 29.51 13.05 12.95
C PRO A 351 29.44 11.52 13.07
N ARG A 352 28.26 10.94 13.38
CA ARG A 352 27.99 9.50 13.43
C ARG A 352 27.36 8.97 12.14
N ARG A 353 27.12 9.80 11.13
CA ARG A 353 26.69 9.33 9.81
C ARG A 353 27.75 8.37 9.25
N GLY A 354 27.33 7.24 8.70
CA GLY A 354 28.20 6.11 8.37
C GLY A 354 28.39 5.06 9.48
N GLU A 355 27.96 5.30 10.73
CA GLU A 355 28.07 4.29 11.79
C GLU A 355 27.10 3.10 11.62
N PHE A 356 26.04 3.24 10.83
CA PHE A 356 24.88 2.36 10.79
C PHE A 356 24.23 2.43 9.40
N PRO A 357 23.84 1.32 8.76
CA PRO A 357 23.14 1.32 7.47
C PRO A 357 21.79 2.03 7.58
N LEU A 358 21.54 3.04 6.75
CA LEU A 358 20.33 3.86 6.85
C LEU A 358 19.84 4.35 5.47
N GLY A 359 18.59 4.04 5.17
CA GLY A 359 17.85 4.73 4.11
C GLY A 359 17.42 6.13 4.55
N TRP A 360 17.67 7.13 3.73
CA TRP A 360 17.14 8.47 3.87
C TRP A 360 16.12 8.68 2.75
N SER A 361 14.83 8.81 3.07
CA SER A 361 13.86 9.14 2.05
C SER A 361 14.12 10.54 1.50
N ILE A 362 14.04 10.69 0.18
CA ILE A 362 14.10 11.98 -0.52
C ILE A 362 13.11 11.93 -1.69
N GLY A 363 12.22 12.90 -1.76
CA GLY A 363 11.40 13.14 -2.95
C GLY A 363 12.30 13.63 -4.09
N PRO A 364 12.41 12.91 -5.23
CA PRO A 364 13.32 13.27 -6.32
C PRO A 364 13.04 14.65 -6.96
N GLN A 365 11.86 15.24 -6.72
CA GLN A 365 11.58 16.66 -7.02
C GLN A 365 12.58 17.64 -6.37
N LEU A 366 13.29 17.23 -5.31
CA LEU A 366 14.37 18.01 -4.70
C LEU A 366 15.47 18.39 -5.71
N ALA A 367 15.75 17.54 -6.70
CA ALA A 367 16.73 17.83 -7.76
C ALA A 367 16.29 18.97 -8.70
N VAL A 368 14.97 19.25 -8.80
CA VAL A 368 14.41 20.36 -9.58
C VAL A 368 14.21 21.62 -8.72
N LEU A 369 13.73 21.41 -7.48
CA LEU A 369 13.23 22.45 -6.58
C LEU A 369 14.28 23.01 -5.60
N ALA A 370 15.34 22.26 -5.31
CA ALA A 370 16.49 22.75 -4.57
C ALA A 370 17.78 22.08 -5.10
N PRO A 371 18.22 22.38 -6.34
CA PRO A 371 19.14 21.50 -7.06
C PRO A 371 20.48 21.27 -6.36
N THR A 372 21.08 22.31 -5.77
CA THR A 372 22.32 22.17 -4.97
C THR A 372 22.12 21.42 -3.65
N VAL A 373 20.90 21.40 -3.09
CA VAL A 373 20.57 20.63 -1.88
C VAL A 373 20.61 19.14 -2.22
N TRP A 374 20.00 18.74 -3.34
CA TRP A 374 20.14 17.40 -3.90
C TRP A 374 21.61 17.03 -4.12
N ASP A 375 22.38 17.88 -4.80
CA ASP A 375 23.80 17.61 -5.06
C ASP A 375 24.58 17.39 -3.77
N THR A 376 24.28 18.18 -2.72
CA THR A 376 24.94 18.04 -1.42
C THR A 376 24.62 16.70 -0.75
N TYR A 377 23.36 16.23 -0.81
CA TYR A 377 23.01 14.91 -0.27
C TYR A 377 23.70 13.77 -1.03
N VAL A 378 23.89 13.90 -2.35
CA VAL A 378 24.64 12.92 -3.15
C VAL A 378 26.14 12.96 -2.84
N ASP A 379 26.74 14.14 -2.80
CA ASP A 379 28.18 14.31 -2.62
C ASP A 379 28.65 13.99 -1.18
N GLU A 380 27.76 14.14 -0.19
CA GLU A 380 28.03 13.85 1.23
C GLU A 380 27.70 12.40 1.65
N ALA A 381 27.00 11.60 0.83
CA ALA A 381 26.58 10.25 1.22
C ALA A 381 27.78 9.32 1.53
N SER A 382 27.71 8.60 2.65
CA SER A 382 28.64 7.51 2.97
C SER A 382 28.23 6.21 2.28
N ASP A 383 29.09 5.19 2.32
CA ASP A 383 28.79 3.82 1.89
C ASP A 383 27.67 3.14 2.70
N ARG A 384 27.18 3.79 3.78
CA ARG A 384 26.05 3.33 4.62
C ARG A 384 24.81 4.23 4.53
N ASP A 385 24.86 5.33 3.78
CA ASP A 385 23.68 6.17 3.50
C ASP A 385 23.11 5.80 2.13
N GLU A 386 21.83 5.44 2.04
CA GLU A 386 21.14 5.31 0.75
C GLU A 386 20.05 6.40 0.61
N LEU A 387 20.04 7.10 -0.52
CA LEU A 387 18.98 8.05 -0.86
C LEU A 387 17.82 7.29 -1.52
N VAL A 388 16.73 7.11 -0.79
CA VAL A 388 15.57 6.31 -1.20
C VAL A 388 14.51 7.20 -1.83
N GLY A 389 14.08 6.91 -3.06
CA GLY A 389 13.05 7.70 -3.74
C GLY A 389 11.67 7.42 -3.13
N ILE A 390 11.02 8.40 -2.51
CA ILE A 390 9.72 8.21 -1.83
C ILE A 390 8.54 8.72 -2.67
N ILE A 391 7.50 7.89 -2.78
CA ILE A 391 6.22 8.05 -3.53
C ILE A 391 6.36 8.21 -5.06
N GLY A 392 7.24 9.07 -5.54
CA GLY A 392 7.44 9.40 -6.96
C GLY A 392 7.95 10.83 -7.11
N TYR A 393 7.73 11.47 -8.25
CA TYR A 393 8.07 12.90 -8.42
C TYR A 393 7.20 13.87 -7.58
N GLY A 394 6.24 13.36 -6.82
CA GLY A 394 5.40 14.13 -5.90
C GLY A 394 4.40 13.22 -5.18
N TYR A 395 3.80 13.71 -4.11
CA TYR A 395 2.89 12.93 -3.28
C TYR A 395 1.53 12.77 -3.97
N ALA A 396 1.28 11.56 -4.47
CA ALA A 396 0.00 11.07 -4.96
C ALA A 396 -0.31 9.71 -4.31
N ALA A 397 -1.55 9.24 -4.48
CA ALA A 397 -1.95 7.86 -4.26
C ALA A 397 -2.12 7.18 -5.63
N PRO A 398 -1.10 6.47 -6.16
CA PRO A 398 -1.11 6.03 -7.56
C PRO A 398 -2.32 5.20 -7.99
N PRO A 399 -2.88 4.28 -7.18
CA PRO A 399 -4.09 3.52 -7.53
C PRO A 399 -5.36 4.38 -7.77
N LEU A 400 -5.32 5.67 -7.43
CA LEU A 400 -6.39 6.64 -7.68
C LEU A 400 -6.08 7.61 -8.84
N LEU A 401 -4.89 7.54 -9.45
CA LEU A 401 -4.55 8.37 -10.62
C LEU A 401 -5.24 7.86 -11.89
N PRO A 402 -5.61 8.75 -12.83
CA PRO A 402 -6.11 8.34 -14.16
C PRO A 402 -5.11 7.55 -15.02
N ASP A 403 -3.80 7.68 -14.75
CA ASP A 403 -2.72 6.96 -15.41
C ASP A 403 -1.56 6.70 -14.41
N PRO A 404 -1.62 5.63 -13.60
CA PRO A 404 -0.56 5.29 -12.65
C PRO A 404 0.74 4.86 -13.35
N THR A 405 0.66 4.20 -14.51
CA THR A 405 1.84 3.75 -15.26
C THR A 405 2.66 4.95 -15.73
N ALA A 406 2.02 6.04 -16.20
CA ALA A 406 2.72 7.26 -16.54
C ALA A 406 3.37 7.93 -15.33
N PHE A 407 2.66 8.03 -14.20
CA PHE A 407 3.22 8.59 -12.97
C PHE A 407 4.47 7.83 -12.50
N TYR A 408 4.41 6.50 -12.46
CA TYR A 408 5.56 5.68 -12.10
C TYR A 408 6.68 5.77 -13.13
N ARG A 409 6.39 5.69 -14.44
CA ARG A 409 7.41 5.73 -15.50
C ARG A 409 8.19 7.03 -15.48
N ASP A 410 7.49 8.15 -15.35
CA ASP A 410 8.09 9.47 -15.29
C ASP A 410 8.89 9.65 -13.99
N SER A 411 8.41 9.09 -12.86
CA SER A 411 9.14 9.05 -11.59
C SER A 411 10.43 8.21 -11.67
N PHE A 412 10.37 7.05 -12.33
CA PHE A 412 11.49 6.11 -12.43
C PHE A 412 12.52 6.51 -13.49
N ALA A 413 12.10 7.26 -14.52
CA ALA A 413 13.02 7.99 -15.40
C ALA A 413 13.85 9.01 -14.60
N LEU A 414 13.21 9.78 -13.71
CA LEU A 414 13.89 10.75 -12.85
C LEU A 414 14.79 10.06 -11.80
N THR A 415 14.28 9.11 -11.01
CA THR A 415 15.12 8.42 -10.01
C THR A 415 16.28 7.65 -10.66
N GLY A 416 16.06 7.06 -11.84
CA GLY A 416 17.10 6.41 -12.63
C GLY A 416 18.17 7.38 -13.15
N GLN A 417 17.79 8.58 -13.60
CA GLN A 417 18.74 9.64 -13.94
C GLN A 417 19.56 10.05 -12.71
N LEU A 418 18.88 10.23 -11.57
CA LEU A 418 19.48 10.60 -10.28
C LEU A 418 20.28 9.46 -9.61
N GLY A 419 20.16 8.22 -10.08
CA GLY A 419 20.92 7.06 -9.61
C GLY A 419 20.34 6.37 -8.36
N MET A 420 19.12 6.73 -7.94
CA MET A 420 18.47 6.15 -6.78
C MET A 420 17.99 4.72 -7.12
N ARG A 421 18.22 3.76 -6.22
CA ARG A 421 17.98 2.33 -6.47
C ARG A 421 16.75 1.80 -5.74
N ALA A 422 16.64 2.04 -4.44
CA ALA A 422 15.42 1.73 -3.70
C ALA A 422 14.32 2.79 -3.90
N PHE A 423 13.07 2.32 -3.89
CA PHE A 423 11.86 3.14 -3.89
C PHE A 423 11.03 2.85 -2.64
N TRP A 424 10.41 3.87 -2.05
CA TRP A 424 9.51 3.74 -0.92
C TRP A 424 8.10 4.19 -1.31
N SER A 425 7.19 3.23 -1.44
CA SER A 425 5.77 3.50 -1.61
C SER A 425 5.10 3.64 -0.24
N LEU A 426 4.15 4.57 -0.09
CA LEU A 426 3.30 4.63 1.11
C LEU A 426 2.22 3.53 1.14
N GLY A 427 2.15 2.66 0.13
CA GLY A 427 1.20 1.55 0.04
C GLY A 427 -0.07 1.92 -0.73
N GLY A 428 -1.21 1.42 -0.26
CA GLY A 428 -2.54 1.62 -0.84
C GLY A 428 -2.91 0.63 -1.94
N GLY A 429 -2.23 -0.52 -2.06
CA GLY A 429 -2.51 -1.54 -3.09
C GLY A 429 -1.32 -2.31 -3.65
N ILE A 430 -0.20 -2.39 -2.92
CA ILE A 430 0.97 -3.21 -3.29
C ILE A 430 1.54 -4.06 -2.13
N GLU A 431 0.87 -4.06 -0.98
CA GLU A 431 1.26 -4.71 0.29
C GLU A 431 1.41 -6.23 0.19
N THR A 432 0.94 -6.84 -0.91
CA THR A 432 0.98 -8.28 -1.15
C THR A 432 1.50 -8.57 -2.57
N PRO A 433 2.09 -9.75 -2.83
CA PRO A 433 2.56 -10.12 -4.16
C PRO A 433 1.45 -10.31 -5.22
N MET A 434 0.16 -10.32 -4.82
CA MET A 434 -0.99 -10.47 -5.72
C MET A 434 -1.79 -9.18 -5.96
N ALA A 435 -1.48 -8.08 -5.26
CA ALA A 435 -2.26 -6.84 -5.36
C ALA A 435 -2.13 -6.18 -6.75
N GLY A 436 -3.25 -5.73 -7.32
CA GLY A 436 -3.33 -5.28 -8.71
C GLY A 436 -2.43 -4.11 -9.09
N SER A 437 -2.17 -3.19 -8.15
CA SER A 437 -1.44 -1.95 -8.43
C SER A 437 0.04 -2.18 -8.75
N TRP A 438 0.57 -3.39 -8.48
CA TRP A 438 1.89 -3.80 -8.97
C TRP A 438 2.01 -3.72 -10.48
N ALA A 439 0.93 -3.98 -11.25
CA ALA A 439 0.99 -4.00 -12.71
C ALA A 439 1.51 -2.68 -13.30
N ALA A 440 1.03 -1.53 -12.77
CA ALA A 440 1.45 -0.21 -13.22
C ALA A 440 2.88 0.15 -12.79
N LEU A 441 3.34 -0.36 -11.64
CA LEU A 441 4.69 -0.14 -11.12
C LEU A 441 5.71 -0.99 -11.89
N ASP A 442 5.45 -2.29 -12.05
CA ASP A 442 6.31 -3.23 -12.77
C ASP A 442 6.37 -2.94 -14.27
N GLU A 443 5.26 -2.51 -14.90
CA GLU A 443 5.27 -2.03 -16.30
C GLU A 443 6.15 -0.78 -16.46
N ALA A 444 6.02 0.18 -15.54
CA ALA A 444 6.77 1.43 -15.57
C ALA A 444 8.28 1.25 -15.31
N ALA A 445 8.66 0.36 -14.39
CA ALA A 445 10.05 0.06 -14.06
C ALA A 445 10.70 -0.86 -15.10
N GLY A 446 9.99 -1.92 -15.54
CA GLY A 446 10.54 -2.95 -16.41
C GLY A 446 11.80 -3.59 -15.81
N VAL A 447 12.90 -3.55 -16.56
CA VAL A 447 14.25 -3.99 -16.10
C VAL A 447 15.09 -2.84 -15.52
N GLY A 448 14.50 -1.66 -15.35
CA GLY A 448 15.13 -0.49 -14.72
C GLY A 448 14.81 -0.38 -13.23
N PRO A 449 15.22 0.75 -12.61
CA PRO A 449 14.91 1.05 -11.22
C PRO A 449 13.40 1.26 -11.04
N PRO A 450 12.89 1.08 -9.80
CA PRO A 450 13.65 0.77 -8.59
C PRO A 450 14.03 -0.71 -8.52
N ASP A 451 15.22 -1.02 -8.00
CA ASP A 451 15.68 -2.41 -7.89
C ASP A 451 14.86 -3.19 -6.85
N GLY A 452 14.39 -2.50 -5.79
CA GLY A 452 13.55 -3.04 -4.74
C GLY A 452 12.66 -1.97 -4.09
N VAL A 453 11.59 -2.41 -3.42
CA VAL A 453 10.51 -1.54 -2.92
C VAL A 453 10.30 -1.67 -1.41
N LEU A 454 10.39 -0.57 -0.69
CA LEU A 454 9.92 -0.41 0.69
C LEU A 454 8.43 -0.01 0.68
N ILE A 455 7.61 -0.57 1.56
CA ILE A 455 6.14 -0.43 1.51
C ILE A 455 5.57 -0.01 2.86
N GLY A 456 4.87 1.13 2.82
CA GLY A 456 4.12 1.73 3.93
C GLY A 456 5.00 2.31 5.03
N TYR A 457 4.36 2.94 6.01
CA TYR A 457 4.97 3.20 7.32
C TYR A 457 4.83 1.99 8.27
N GLY A 458 3.92 1.08 7.95
CA GLY A 458 3.57 -0.08 8.78
C GLY A 458 2.33 0.17 9.63
N ASN A 459 1.84 -0.90 10.24
CA ASN A 459 0.57 -0.94 10.97
C ASN A 459 0.74 -1.23 12.47
N GLY A 460 1.97 -1.19 12.99
CA GLY A 460 2.26 -1.51 14.41
C GLY A 460 2.10 -2.97 14.80
N SER A 461 1.95 -3.90 13.83
CA SER A 461 1.93 -5.35 14.09
C SER A 461 3.24 -5.90 14.68
N GLY A 462 4.34 -5.17 14.53
CA GLY A 462 5.69 -5.58 14.93
C GLY A 462 6.36 -6.56 13.96
N VAL A 463 5.73 -6.89 12.83
CA VAL A 463 6.21 -7.90 11.88
C VAL A 463 6.02 -7.42 10.43
N GLY A 464 7.12 -7.05 9.77
CA GLY A 464 7.12 -6.82 8.33
C GLY A 464 7.14 -8.12 7.52
N GLN A 465 6.90 -8.03 6.21
CA GLN A 465 7.04 -9.13 5.26
C GLN A 465 8.12 -8.82 4.21
N ALA A 466 8.70 -9.87 3.64
CA ALA A 466 9.57 -9.81 2.46
C ALA A 466 9.02 -10.76 1.39
N PHE A 467 8.83 -10.26 0.17
CA PHE A 467 8.31 -11.01 -0.97
C PHE A 467 8.84 -10.45 -2.29
N TRP A 468 8.34 -10.97 -3.42
CA TRP A 468 8.66 -10.47 -4.77
C TRP A 468 7.38 -10.01 -5.47
N SER A 469 7.47 -8.92 -6.25
CA SER A 469 6.39 -8.44 -7.10
C SER A 469 6.02 -9.46 -8.20
N PRO A 470 4.88 -9.28 -8.90
CA PRO A 470 4.57 -10.02 -10.11
C PRO A 470 5.67 -10.10 -11.19
N ALA A 471 6.57 -9.12 -11.28
CA ALA A 471 7.72 -9.14 -12.17
C ALA A 471 9.04 -9.63 -11.50
N GLY A 472 8.98 -10.17 -10.28
CA GLY A 472 10.12 -10.71 -9.55
C GLY A 472 10.93 -9.67 -8.75
N ARG A 473 10.38 -8.48 -8.48
CA ARG A 473 11.09 -7.38 -7.80
C ARG A 473 11.00 -7.52 -6.27
N PRO A 474 12.11 -7.52 -5.51
CA PRO A 474 12.07 -7.55 -4.04
C PRO A 474 11.21 -6.44 -3.42
N ALA A 475 10.39 -6.81 -2.45
CA ALA A 475 9.41 -5.94 -1.80
C ALA A 475 9.37 -6.21 -0.29
N PHE A 476 9.33 -5.13 0.52
CA PHE A 476 9.45 -5.19 1.97
C PHE A 476 8.41 -4.29 2.67
N THR A 477 7.49 -4.86 3.46
CA THR A 477 6.52 -4.08 4.26
C THR A 477 7.09 -3.76 5.65
N SER A 478 6.75 -2.58 6.18
CA SER A 478 7.17 -2.17 7.53
C SER A 478 6.30 -2.83 8.62
N GLY A 479 6.94 -3.39 9.65
CA GLY A 479 6.25 -3.87 10.86
C GLY A 479 6.01 -2.79 11.92
N ALA A 480 6.64 -1.62 11.79
CA ALA A 480 6.61 -0.55 12.78
C ALA A 480 5.27 0.21 12.82
N SER A 481 5.08 1.05 13.83
CA SER A 481 4.12 2.16 13.81
C SER A 481 4.86 3.47 13.50
N TYR A 482 4.18 4.38 12.79
CA TYR A 482 4.67 5.74 12.56
C TYR A 482 4.87 6.56 13.86
N SER A 483 4.27 6.12 14.97
CA SER A 483 4.46 6.70 16.32
C SER A 483 5.72 6.22 17.04
N ASP A 484 6.40 5.18 16.55
CA ASP A 484 7.46 4.51 17.30
C ASP A 484 8.73 5.37 17.37
N GLY A 485 9.35 5.42 18.54
CA GLY A 485 10.69 5.99 18.74
C GLY A 485 11.77 4.91 18.66
N PRO A 486 13.05 5.29 18.72
CA PRO A 486 14.16 4.34 18.65
C PRO A 486 14.15 3.25 19.75
N ALA A 487 13.45 3.46 20.87
CA ALA A 487 13.32 2.46 21.95
C ALA A 487 12.25 1.40 21.63
N GLU A 488 11.11 1.84 21.09
CA GLU A 488 9.99 1.00 20.64
C GLU A 488 10.44 0.12 19.47
N LEU A 489 11.14 0.70 18.49
CA LEU A 489 11.76 -0.04 17.38
C LEU A 489 12.78 -1.10 17.87
N ALA A 490 13.57 -0.78 18.90
CA ALA A 490 14.50 -1.75 19.50
C ALA A 490 13.78 -2.87 20.28
N ALA A 491 12.58 -2.62 20.81
CA ALA A 491 11.75 -3.63 21.44
C ALA A 491 11.10 -4.55 20.40
N MET A 492 10.60 -4.00 19.29
CA MET A 492 10.08 -4.76 18.14
C MET A 492 11.12 -5.73 17.58
N LEU A 493 12.35 -5.25 17.30
CA LEU A 493 13.41 -6.11 16.76
C LEU A 493 13.80 -7.24 17.74
N ARG A 494 13.78 -7.00 19.06
CA ARG A 494 13.98 -8.07 20.06
C ARG A 494 12.82 -9.06 20.13
N ALA A 495 11.57 -8.62 19.91
CA ALA A 495 10.43 -9.53 19.79
C ALA A 495 10.58 -10.44 18.56
N LEU A 496 11.04 -9.91 17.43
CA LEU A 496 11.35 -10.69 16.22
C LEU A 496 12.51 -11.67 16.42
N LEU A 497 13.60 -11.27 17.10
CA LEU A 497 14.70 -12.17 17.47
C LEU A 497 14.21 -13.36 18.32
N ALA A 498 13.25 -13.12 19.22
CA ALA A 498 12.69 -14.14 20.10
C ALA A 498 11.78 -15.16 19.37
N ARG A 499 11.35 -14.89 18.12
CA ARG A 499 10.60 -15.86 17.31
C ARG A 499 11.50 -16.99 16.81
N PRO A 500 10.97 -18.22 16.65
CA PRO A 500 11.68 -19.31 15.96
C PRO A 500 12.15 -18.88 14.56
N THR A 501 13.31 -19.38 14.11
CA THR A 501 13.90 -19.11 12.79
C THR A 501 12.88 -19.15 11.65
N GLY A 502 12.05 -20.20 11.58
CA GLY A 502 11.06 -20.38 10.52
C GLY A 502 9.85 -19.43 10.55
N GLU A 503 9.69 -18.62 11.60
CA GLU A 503 8.63 -17.61 11.74
C GLU A 503 9.10 -16.18 11.50
N ARG A 504 10.40 -15.96 11.28
CA ARG A 504 10.95 -14.63 11.03
C ARG A 504 10.78 -14.26 9.56
N PRO A 505 10.46 -13.00 9.23
CA PRO A 505 10.54 -12.54 7.85
C PRO A 505 11.99 -12.59 7.35
N LEU A 506 12.17 -12.87 6.06
CA LEU A 506 13.51 -13.00 5.46
C LEU A 506 14.31 -11.69 5.52
N VAL A 507 13.61 -10.57 5.36
CA VAL A 507 14.05 -9.20 5.68
C VAL A 507 12.89 -8.51 6.39
N ASN A 508 13.15 -7.80 7.48
CA ASN A 508 12.17 -6.93 8.13
C ASN A 508 12.48 -5.45 7.81
N PHE A 509 11.56 -4.76 7.13
CA PHE A 509 11.66 -3.31 6.98
C PHE A 509 11.17 -2.57 8.23
N VAL A 510 11.88 -1.49 8.58
CA VAL A 510 11.60 -0.60 9.70
C VAL A 510 11.52 0.84 9.19
N SER A 511 10.29 1.34 9.08
CA SER A 511 10.03 2.77 8.90
C SER A 511 10.31 3.51 10.22
N ALA A 512 11.32 4.38 10.23
CA ALA A 512 11.62 5.26 11.36
C ALA A 512 11.12 6.69 11.10
N SER A 513 10.19 7.18 11.93
CA SER A 513 9.62 8.51 11.73
C SER A 513 10.63 9.63 12.03
N ILE A 514 10.84 10.59 11.11
CA ILE A 514 11.72 11.76 11.33
C ILE A 514 11.19 12.70 12.46
N TRP A 515 9.95 12.51 12.90
CA TRP A 515 9.34 13.28 13.98
C TRP A 515 9.63 12.68 15.37
N THR A 516 9.87 11.37 15.45
CA THR A 516 10.19 10.64 16.70
C THR A 516 11.66 10.24 16.81
N SER A 517 12.32 10.03 15.67
CA SER A 517 13.65 9.43 15.56
C SER A 517 14.71 10.43 15.08
N SER A 518 15.95 10.16 15.46
CA SER A 518 17.15 10.87 15.01
C SER A 518 18.21 9.83 14.69
N LEU A 519 19.17 10.15 13.81
CA LEU A 519 20.26 9.23 13.48
C LEU A 519 20.99 8.80 14.75
N ASP A 520 21.40 9.74 15.60
CA ASP A 520 22.11 9.43 16.85
C ASP A 520 21.30 8.48 17.75
N GLY A 521 19.99 8.70 17.87
CA GLY A 521 19.09 7.85 18.65
C GLY A 521 18.93 6.44 18.08
N LEU A 522 18.85 6.31 16.74
CA LEU A 522 18.79 5.00 16.07
C LEU A 522 20.13 4.26 16.20
N VAL A 523 21.27 4.95 16.09
CA VAL A 523 22.59 4.34 16.32
C VAL A 523 22.72 3.86 17.77
N ASP A 524 22.24 4.62 18.76
CA ASP A 524 22.37 4.24 20.18
C ASP A 524 21.44 3.10 20.62
N THR A 525 20.27 2.91 19.98
CA THR A 525 19.34 1.83 20.36
C THR A 525 19.38 0.60 19.45
N LEU A 526 19.59 0.78 18.14
CA LEU A 526 19.49 -0.31 17.15
C LEU A 526 20.84 -0.97 16.87
N LYS A 527 21.93 -0.21 16.69
CA LYS A 527 23.26 -0.78 16.40
C LYS A 527 23.74 -1.82 17.43
N PRO A 528 23.49 -1.70 18.76
CA PRO A 528 23.86 -2.74 19.71
C PRO A 528 23.24 -4.12 19.41
N LEU A 529 22.10 -4.17 18.71
CA LEU A 529 21.41 -5.40 18.33
C LEU A 529 22.18 -6.25 17.32
N GLU A 530 23.22 -5.71 16.65
CA GLU A 530 24.17 -6.50 15.86
C GLU A 530 24.79 -7.63 16.71
N SER A 531 25.07 -7.34 17.99
CA SER A 531 25.59 -8.33 18.95
C SER A 531 24.53 -9.32 19.46
N GLU A 532 23.24 -9.02 19.23
CA GLU A 532 22.09 -9.88 19.57
C GLU A 532 21.63 -10.74 18.36
N GLY A 533 22.24 -10.58 17.18
CA GLY A 533 21.98 -11.40 15.99
C GLY A 533 21.22 -10.69 14.85
N VAL A 534 21.07 -9.36 14.92
CA VAL A 534 20.52 -8.55 13.82
C VAL A 534 21.59 -8.28 12.76
N ARG A 535 21.21 -8.35 11.48
CA ARG A 535 22.03 -7.92 10.35
C ARG A 535 21.38 -6.70 9.71
N PHE A 536 21.86 -5.49 10.03
CA PHE A 536 21.40 -4.27 9.38
C PHE A 536 21.96 -4.16 7.96
N LEU A 537 21.12 -3.69 7.04
CA LEU A 537 21.40 -3.56 5.61
C LEU A 537 20.87 -2.22 5.10
N THR A 538 21.56 -1.62 4.12
CA THR A 538 20.94 -0.61 3.26
C THR A 538 19.80 -1.24 2.44
N PRO A 539 18.78 -0.46 2.01
CA PRO A 539 17.71 -0.94 1.14
C PRO A 539 18.21 -1.70 -0.11
N ALA A 540 19.30 -1.25 -0.75
CA ALA A 540 19.93 -1.91 -1.89
C ALA A 540 20.63 -3.24 -1.51
N GLU A 541 21.34 -3.30 -0.39
CA GLU A 541 21.90 -4.58 0.10
C GLU A 541 20.79 -5.58 0.45
N ALA A 542 19.69 -5.14 1.06
CA ALA A 542 18.55 -6.02 1.34
C ALA A 542 17.85 -6.49 0.06
N THR A 543 17.78 -5.63 -0.96
CA THR A 543 17.31 -6.01 -2.30
C THR A 543 18.18 -7.09 -2.91
N ALA A 544 19.52 -6.97 -2.83
CA ALA A 544 20.46 -7.94 -3.39
C ALA A 544 20.67 -9.20 -2.52
N CYS A 545 20.34 -9.17 -1.23
CA CYS A 545 20.42 -10.37 -0.39
C CYS A 545 19.22 -11.31 -0.63
N MET A 546 18.12 -10.85 -1.21
CA MET A 546 16.97 -11.70 -1.48
C MET A 546 17.37 -12.80 -2.50
N PRO A 547 17.01 -14.07 -2.24
CA PRO A 547 17.29 -15.15 -3.19
C PRO A 547 16.48 -14.96 -4.48
N ASP A 548 16.78 -15.77 -5.50
CA ASP A 548 15.97 -15.84 -6.71
C ASP A 548 14.48 -16.10 -6.35
N PRO A 549 13.53 -15.41 -7.01
CA PRO A 549 12.11 -15.62 -6.74
C PRO A 549 11.71 -17.07 -7.02
N VAL A 550 11.25 -17.76 -5.97
CA VAL A 550 10.54 -19.04 -6.12
C VAL A 550 9.17 -18.72 -6.68
N ASP A 551 8.82 -19.29 -7.83
CA ASP A 551 7.49 -19.12 -8.42
C ASP A 551 6.43 -19.72 -7.46
N PRO A 552 5.47 -18.94 -6.93
CA PRO A 552 4.50 -19.45 -5.98
C PRO A 552 3.40 -20.31 -6.64
N THR A 553 3.43 -20.51 -7.96
CA THR A 553 2.55 -21.51 -8.59
C THR A 553 2.93 -22.91 -8.15
N VAL A 554 2.13 -23.48 -7.24
CA VAL A 554 2.10 -24.92 -7.02
C VAL A 554 1.60 -25.57 -8.32
N ASP A 555 2.32 -26.55 -8.85
CA ASP A 555 1.83 -27.39 -9.96
C ASP A 555 0.50 -28.02 -9.51
N PRO A 556 -0.65 -27.72 -10.15
CA PRO A 556 -1.96 -28.14 -9.67
C PRO A 556 -2.09 -29.67 -9.67
N GLU A 557 -2.57 -30.22 -8.55
CA GLU A 557 -2.77 -31.66 -8.39
C GLU A 557 -4.16 -32.11 -8.90
N PRO A 558 -4.38 -33.41 -9.19
CA PRO A 558 -5.71 -33.88 -9.58
C PRO A 558 -6.73 -33.63 -8.47
N GLY A 559 -7.82 -32.93 -8.80
CA GLY A 559 -8.77 -32.38 -7.83
C GLY A 559 -8.69 -30.85 -7.66
N ASP A 560 -7.55 -30.22 -7.97
CA ASP A 560 -7.43 -28.75 -7.97
C ASP A 560 -8.23 -28.12 -9.10
N CYS A 561 -8.83 -26.97 -8.80
CA CYS A 561 -9.52 -26.11 -9.76
C CYS A 561 -8.74 -24.80 -9.99
N LEU A 562 -8.75 -24.32 -11.23
CA LEU A 562 -8.16 -23.05 -11.66
C LEU A 562 -9.08 -22.29 -12.63
N PRO A 563 -9.01 -20.95 -12.69
CA PRO A 563 -9.77 -20.15 -13.65
C PRO A 563 -9.30 -20.41 -15.09
N ALA A 564 -10.24 -20.74 -15.97
CA ALA A 564 -10.02 -21.07 -17.38
C ALA A 564 -9.88 -19.83 -18.29
N SER A 565 -10.05 -18.61 -17.74
CA SER A 565 -9.80 -17.34 -18.44
C SER A 565 -9.50 -16.21 -17.43
N GLU A 566 -9.14 -15.02 -17.92
CA GLU A 566 -8.83 -13.87 -17.06
C GLU A 566 -10.07 -13.44 -16.22
N PRO A 567 -9.96 -13.34 -14.88
CA PRO A 567 -11.10 -12.96 -14.05
C PRO A 567 -11.62 -11.54 -14.34
N THR A 568 -12.93 -11.45 -14.54
CA THR A 568 -13.68 -10.20 -14.51
C THR A 568 -13.77 -9.69 -13.07
N ARG A 569 -13.87 -8.37 -12.87
CA ARG A 569 -13.70 -7.72 -11.55
C ARG A 569 -14.79 -6.68 -11.31
N SER A 570 -15.28 -6.60 -10.07
CA SER A 570 -16.26 -5.61 -9.63
C SER A 570 -16.07 -5.24 -8.15
N GLY A 571 -16.83 -4.25 -7.65
CA GLY A 571 -16.60 -3.67 -6.32
C GLY A 571 -15.34 -2.78 -6.28
N LEU A 572 -14.69 -2.71 -5.13
CA LEU A 572 -13.45 -1.94 -4.93
C LEU A 572 -12.24 -2.69 -5.51
N ALA A 573 -11.55 -2.06 -6.46
CA ALA A 573 -10.39 -2.62 -7.16
C ALA A 573 -9.28 -3.13 -6.23
N LEU A 574 -8.99 -2.42 -5.14
CA LEU A 574 -8.03 -2.84 -4.09
C LEU A 574 -8.29 -4.27 -3.57
N ILE A 575 -9.56 -4.66 -3.48
CA ILE A 575 -9.97 -6.00 -3.07
C ILE A 575 -10.06 -6.91 -4.30
N SER A 576 -10.80 -6.53 -5.34
CA SER A 576 -11.11 -7.43 -6.47
C SER A 576 -9.92 -7.73 -7.38
N ASP A 577 -8.96 -6.82 -7.54
CA ASP A 577 -7.70 -7.12 -8.22
C ASP A 577 -6.85 -8.10 -7.42
N THR A 578 -6.79 -7.92 -6.10
CA THR A 578 -6.06 -8.83 -5.20
C THR A 578 -6.66 -10.23 -5.27
N VAL A 579 -7.98 -10.37 -5.17
CA VAL A 579 -8.68 -11.67 -5.35
C VAL A 579 -8.42 -12.24 -6.74
N ALA A 580 -8.46 -11.44 -7.82
CA ALA A 580 -8.19 -11.91 -9.17
C ALA A 580 -6.74 -12.40 -9.38
N GLY A 581 -5.76 -11.77 -8.72
CA GLY A 581 -4.36 -12.21 -8.72
C GLY A 581 -4.10 -13.45 -7.86
N GLU A 582 -4.86 -13.59 -6.78
CA GLU A 582 -4.85 -14.72 -5.83
C GLU A 582 -5.35 -16.01 -6.51
N ILE A 583 -6.60 -16.02 -6.99
CA ILE A 583 -7.25 -17.21 -7.58
C ILE A 583 -6.58 -17.70 -8.88
N LYS A 584 -5.77 -16.86 -9.51
CA LYS A 584 -5.04 -17.16 -10.75
C LYS A 584 -3.69 -17.84 -10.51
N ARG A 585 -3.14 -17.76 -9.29
CA ARG A 585 -1.83 -18.30 -8.91
C ARG A 585 -1.88 -19.46 -7.93
N VAL A 586 -2.89 -19.47 -7.07
CA VAL A 586 -3.04 -20.46 -6.00
C VAL A 586 -4.16 -21.44 -6.41
N PRO A 587 -3.82 -22.69 -6.77
CA PRO A 587 -4.81 -23.73 -7.03
C PRO A 587 -5.80 -23.85 -5.88
N THR A 588 -7.06 -24.10 -6.21
CA THR A 588 -8.13 -24.19 -5.21
C THR A 588 -8.72 -25.59 -5.22
N ALA A 589 -8.35 -26.39 -4.20
CA ALA A 589 -8.96 -27.68 -3.92
C ALA A 589 -10.43 -27.49 -3.50
N ILE A 590 -11.34 -27.86 -4.40
CA ILE A 590 -12.79 -27.87 -4.16
C ILE A 590 -13.20 -29.32 -3.89
N ASP A 591 -13.54 -29.61 -2.64
CA ASP A 591 -13.98 -30.95 -2.24
C ASP A 591 -15.35 -31.26 -2.87
N LEU A 592 -15.32 -32.00 -3.98
CA LEU A 592 -16.48 -32.56 -4.66
C LEU A 592 -16.45 -34.10 -4.51
N PRO A 593 -16.67 -34.66 -3.31
CA PRO A 593 -16.71 -36.11 -3.11
C PRO A 593 -17.81 -36.77 -3.95
N VAL A 594 -17.35 -37.46 -5.01
CA VAL A 594 -18.14 -38.19 -6.00
C VAL A 594 -18.02 -39.68 -5.71
N THR A 595 -19.09 -40.30 -5.20
CA THR A 595 -19.13 -41.76 -4.97
C THR A 595 -20.05 -42.42 -6.00
N VAL A 596 -19.51 -43.29 -6.85
CA VAL A 596 -20.33 -44.11 -7.76
C VAL A 596 -20.40 -45.54 -7.27
N THR A 597 -21.60 -46.02 -6.98
CA THR A 597 -21.88 -47.45 -6.86
C THR A 597 -22.38 -48.00 -8.20
N ALA A 598 -22.03 -49.25 -8.50
CA ALA A 598 -22.39 -49.92 -9.75
C ALA A 598 -22.68 -51.41 -9.50
N THR A 599 -23.44 -52.05 -10.38
CA THR A 599 -23.58 -53.52 -10.38
C THR A 599 -22.21 -54.17 -10.49
N ALA A 600 -21.82 -55.03 -9.55
CA ALA A 600 -20.44 -55.54 -9.46
C ALA A 600 -20.06 -56.51 -10.59
N GLU A 601 -20.98 -57.39 -11.00
CA GLU A 601 -20.82 -58.33 -12.11
C GLU A 601 -22.11 -58.35 -12.95
N VAL A 602 -22.00 -58.41 -14.28
CA VAL A 602 -23.13 -58.49 -15.22
C VAL A 602 -22.85 -59.45 -16.39
N GLY A 603 -23.88 -60.00 -17.00
CA GLY A 603 -23.79 -60.81 -18.22
C GLY A 603 -23.43 -60.00 -19.47
N ALA A 604 -22.97 -60.70 -20.51
CA ALA A 604 -22.56 -60.08 -21.78
C ALA A 604 -23.76 -59.49 -22.55
N GLY A 605 -23.87 -58.16 -22.59
CA GLY A 605 -25.03 -57.49 -23.17
C GLY A 605 -26.17 -57.24 -22.17
N GLU A 606 -25.91 -57.39 -20.87
CA GLU A 606 -26.80 -56.91 -19.81
C GLU A 606 -26.50 -55.44 -19.45
N ALA A 607 -27.43 -54.83 -18.72
CA ALA A 607 -27.29 -53.46 -18.24
C ALA A 607 -26.47 -53.40 -16.94
N ILE A 608 -25.66 -52.35 -16.79
CA ILE A 608 -25.09 -51.96 -15.50
C ILE A 608 -25.98 -50.86 -14.93
N ASP A 609 -26.50 -51.07 -13.73
CA ASP A 609 -27.12 -50.02 -12.92
C ASP A 609 -26.02 -49.23 -12.21
N HIS A 610 -26.13 -47.92 -12.25
CA HIS A 610 -25.24 -47.00 -11.55
C HIS A 610 -26.04 -46.05 -10.65
N GLN A 611 -25.51 -45.78 -9.47
CA GLN A 611 -25.95 -44.70 -8.57
C GLN A 611 -24.73 -43.85 -8.22
N LEU A 612 -24.79 -42.57 -8.59
CA LEU A 612 -23.85 -41.54 -8.17
C LEU A 612 -24.45 -40.78 -6.98
N ASP A 613 -23.72 -40.72 -5.88
CA ASP A 613 -23.96 -39.79 -4.78
C ASP A 613 -22.87 -38.70 -4.82
N VAL A 614 -23.30 -37.43 -4.91
CA VAL A 614 -22.45 -36.23 -4.82
C VAL A 614 -22.79 -35.49 -3.53
N THR A 615 -21.77 -35.02 -2.81
CA THR A 615 -21.91 -34.02 -1.75
C THR A 615 -21.03 -32.83 -2.07
N VAL A 616 -21.49 -31.62 -1.76
CA VAL A 616 -20.75 -30.36 -1.97
C VAL A 616 -20.88 -29.50 -0.73
N ASP A 617 -19.74 -29.12 -0.15
CA ASP A 617 -19.64 -28.28 1.05
C ASP A 617 -18.95 -26.95 0.72
N VAL A 618 -19.70 -26.07 0.04
CA VAL A 618 -19.24 -24.72 -0.31
C VAL A 618 -19.10 -23.80 0.90
N ASP A 619 -19.77 -24.11 2.01
CA ASP A 619 -19.61 -23.41 3.29
C ASP A 619 -18.25 -23.70 3.93
N ALA A 620 -17.82 -24.97 3.95
CA ALA A 620 -16.47 -25.34 4.37
C ALA A 620 -15.40 -24.73 3.45
N LEU A 621 -15.62 -24.68 2.13
CA LEU A 621 -14.71 -24.02 1.20
C LEU A 621 -14.60 -22.51 1.46
N ALA A 622 -15.73 -21.81 1.62
CA ALA A 622 -15.75 -20.39 1.96
C ALA A 622 -15.04 -20.11 3.29
N THR A 623 -15.21 -21.00 4.28
CA THR A 623 -14.52 -20.94 5.57
C THR A 623 -13.00 -21.10 5.42
N ARG A 624 -12.52 -22.09 4.65
CA ARG A 624 -11.08 -22.26 4.36
C ARG A 624 -10.50 -21.04 3.66
N ILE A 625 -11.15 -20.54 2.61
CA ILE A 625 -10.67 -19.35 1.88
C ILE A 625 -10.62 -18.14 2.82
N LEU A 626 -11.58 -18.00 3.75
CA LEU A 626 -11.56 -16.94 4.75
C LEU A 626 -10.38 -17.06 5.71
N GLU A 627 -10.24 -18.18 6.41
CA GLU A 627 -9.24 -18.35 7.48
C GLU A 627 -7.81 -18.56 6.95
N ASP A 628 -7.64 -19.32 5.85
CA ASP A 628 -6.31 -19.71 5.34
C ASP A 628 -5.72 -18.69 4.34
N ARG A 629 -6.58 -17.94 3.62
CA ARG A 629 -6.15 -17.05 2.51
C ARG A 629 -6.47 -15.57 2.76
N VAL A 630 -7.68 -15.24 3.21
CA VAL A 630 -8.11 -13.83 3.36
C VAL A 630 -7.65 -13.20 4.67
N ARG A 631 -7.97 -13.80 5.84
CA ARG A 631 -7.60 -13.21 7.14
C ARG A 631 -6.09 -12.96 7.31
N PRO A 632 -5.18 -13.89 6.95
CA PRO A 632 -3.74 -13.67 7.14
C PRO A 632 -3.22 -12.49 6.31
N VAL A 633 -3.74 -12.31 5.11
CA VAL A 633 -3.41 -11.20 4.21
C VAL A 633 -3.93 -9.86 4.74
N VAL A 634 -5.18 -9.83 5.22
CA VAL A 634 -5.77 -8.62 5.83
C VAL A 634 -5.08 -8.28 7.15
N ALA A 635 -4.72 -9.27 7.98
CA ALA A 635 -4.03 -9.07 9.26
C ALA A 635 -2.62 -8.51 9.05
N ALA A 636 -1.84 -9.08 8.13
CA ALA A 636 -0.50 -8.60 7.82
C ALA A 636 -0.49 -7.17 7.24
N SER A 637 -1.47 -6.84 6.38
CA SER A 637 -1.52 -5.54 5.69
C SER A 637 -2.19 -4.45 6.54
N TYR A 638 -3.31 -4.77 7.20
CA TYR A 638 -4.24 -3.80 7.81
C TYR A 638 -4.58 -4.09 9.28
N GLY A 639 -3.98 -5.12 9.89
CA GLY A 639 -4.14 -5.45 11.31
C GLY A 639 -5.31 -6.38 11.63
N GLU A 640 -5.20 -7.04 12.79
CA GLU A 640 -6.14 -8.06 13.30
C GLU A 640 -7.58 -7.56 13.45
N GLU A 641 -7.79 -6.28 13.78
CA GLU A 641 -9.15 -5.73 13.92
C GLU A 641 -9.90 -5.80 12.58
N LEU A 642 -9.29 -5.36 11.48
CA LEU A 642 -9.91 -5.43 10.16
C LEU A 642 -10.03 -6.89 9.68
N ALA A 643 -9.02 -7.72 9.95
CA ALA A 643 -9.04 -9.15 9.61
C ALA A 643 -10.16 -9.93 10.32
N SER A 644 -10.48 -9.57 11.57
CA SER A 644 -11.62 -10.14 12.31
C SER A 644 -12.96 -9.82 11.64
N SER A 645 -13.06 -8.66 10.97
CA SER A 645 -14.26 -8.23 10.23
C SER A 645 -14.39 -8.84 8.83
N ALA A 646 -13.38 -9.58 8.37
CA ALA A 646 -13.33 -10.14 7.03
C ALA A 646 -14.34 -11.29 6.85
N TRP A 647 -14.86 -11.40 5.63
CA TRP A 647 -15.75 -12.46 5.18
C TRP A 647 -15.55 -12.79 3.70
N VAL A 648 -15.89 -14.02 3.35
CA VAL A 648 -15.94 -14.56 1.99
C VAL A 648 -17.37 -14.97 1.64
N GLU A 649 -17.78 -14.66 0.42
CA GLU A 649 -19.03 -15.09 -0.21
C GLU A 649 -18.67 -15.70 -1.59
N LEU A 650 -19.11 -16.93 -1.83
CA LEU A 650 -18.88 -17.68 -3.07
C LEU A 650 -20.21 -17.85 -3.80
N ASP A 651 -20.24 -17.54 -5.10
CA ASP A 651 -21.40 -17.77 -5.97
C ASP A 651 -20.96 -18.58 -7.19
N PHE A 652 -21.39 -19.85 -7.24
CA PHE A 652 -21.16 -20.76 -8.35
C PHE A 652 -22.37 -20.73 -9.28
N ASP A 653 -22.16 -20.58 -10.59
CA ASP A 653 -23.17 -20.82 -11.63
C ASP A 653 -22.67 -21.90 -12.60
N GLN A 654 -23.60 -22.55 -13.31
CA GLN A 654 -23.33 -23.58 -14.32
C GLN A 654 -22.42 -24.71 -13.82
N LEU A 655 -22.54 -25.13 -12.56
CA LEU A 655 -21.72 -26.21 -12.00
C LEU A 655 -22.11 -27.57 -12.61
N VAL A 656 -21.29 -28.02 -13.56
CA VAL A 656 -21.51 -29.27 -14.31
C VAL A 656 -20.39 -30.27 -14.01
N LEU A 657 -20.78 -31.36 -13.37
CA LEU A 657 -19.98 -32.57 -13.23
C LEU A 657 -20.15 -33.43 -14.49
N ARG A 658 -19.03 -33.95 -15.02
CA ARG A 658 -19.02 -34.84 -16.19
C ARG A 658 -18.51 -36.22 -15.82
N VAL A 659 -19.25 -37.25 -16.21
CA VAL A 659 -18.86 -38.66 -16.01
C VAL A 659 -18.86 -39.37 -17.37
N PRO A 660 -17.68 -39.52 -18.01
CA PRO A 660 -17.54 -40.25 -19.27
C PRO A 660 -17.90 -41.73 -19.10
N LEU A 661 -18.52 -42.35 -20.11
CA LEU A 661 -18.84 -43.77 -20.04
C LEU A 661 -17.61 -44.67 -20.19
N ALA A 662 -17.63 -45.77 -19.42
CA ALA A 662 -16.67 -46.86 -19.52
C ALA A 662 -16.59 -47.42 -20.95
N GLN A 663 -15.38 -47.58 -21.49
CA GLN A 663 -15.15 -47.96 -22.89
C GLN A 663 -15.75 -49.34 -23.23
N GLY A 664 -16.82 -49.35 -24.03
CA GLY A 664 -17.59 -50.55 -24.34
C GLY A 664 -18.98 -50.61 -23.70
N THR A 665 -19.46 -49.49 -23.15
CA THR A 665 -20.85 -49.32 -22.77
C THR A 665 -21.52 -48.22 -23.60
N SER A 666 -22.85 -48.26 -23.66
CA SER A 666 -23.67 -47.24 -24.34
C SER A 666 -24.85 -46.81 -23.48
N PRO A 667 -25.33 -45.55 -23.57
CA PRO A 667 -26.46 -45.05 -22.80
C PRO A 667 -27.70 -45.97 -22.82
N SER A 668 -28.29 -46.22 -21.64
CA SER A 668 -29.54 -46.98 -21.50
C SER A 668 -30.60 -46.14 -20.79
N GLY A 669 -31.65 -45.76 -21.52
CA GLY A 669 -32.70 -44.88 -20.99
C GLY A 669 -32.19 -43.47 -20.65
N SER A 670 -32.96 -42.76 -19.84
CA SER A 670 -32.60 -41.42 -19.32
C SER A 670 -32.07 -41.51 -17.89
N PRO A 671 -31.10 -40.68 -17.49
CA PRO A 671 -30.72 -40.54 -16.09
C PRO A 671 -31.91 -40.05 -15.24
N ALA A 672 -31.95 -40.47 -13.98
CA ALA A 672 -32.99 -40.13 -13.02
C ALA A 672 -32.38 -39.50 -11.76
N VAL A 673 -32.86 -38.31 -11.39
CA VAL A 673 -32.50 -37.63 -10.15
C VAL A 673 -33.38 -38.20 -9.03
N VAL A 674 -32.77 -38.71 -7.97
CA VAL A 674 -33.45 -39.53 -6.94
C VAL A 674 -33.70 -38.76 -5.64
N SER A 675 -32.79 -37.86 -5.27
CA SER A 675 -32.89 -37.00 -4.09
C SER A 675 -32.79 -35.51 -4.49
N THR A 676 -33.56 -34.66 -3.82
CA THR A 676 -33.74 -33.25 -4.21
C THR A 676 -33.10 -32.30 -3.21
N GLY A 677 -32.19 -31.46 -3.70
CA GLY A 677 -31.51 -30.41 -2.93
C GLY A 677 -30.44 -29.69 -3.77
N LEU A 678 -29.63 -30.47 -4.50
CA LEU A 678 -28.46 -29.97 -5.24
C LEU A 678 -28.61 -30.07 -6.79
N VAL A 679 -29.11 -31.19 -7.33
CA VAL A 679 -29.16 -31.42 -8.78
C VAL A 679 -30.37 -30.75 -9.43
N THR A 680 -30.13 -29.97 -10.50
CA THR A 680 -31.16 -29.35 -11.34
C THR A 680 -31.56 -30.24 -12.52
N SER A 681 -30.58 -30.92 -13.15
CA SER A 681 -30.82 -31.87 -14.25
C SER A 681 -29.69 -32.91 -14.39
N ALA A 682 -30.00 -34.03 -15.04
CA ALA A 682 -29.00 -35.02 -15.43
C ALA A 682 -29.33 -35.53 -16.85
N ARG A 683 -28.34 -35.54 -17.76
CA ARG A 683 -28.55 -35.77 -19.19
C ARG A 683 -27.38 -36.48 -19.88
N TRP A 684 -27.68 -37.14 -21.00
CA TRP A 684 -26.66 -37.58 -21.95
C TRP A 684 -26.31 -36.45 -22.93
N VAL A 685 -25.03 -36.37 -23.30
CA VAL A 685 -24.53 -35.41 -24.30
C VAL A 685 -24.04 -36.15 -25.56
N GLU A 686 -24.25 -35.56 -26.74
CA GLU A 686 -23.78 -36.11 -28.02
C GLU A 686 -22.26 -35.95 -28.16
N GLY A 687 -21.57 -37.06 -28.43
CA GLY A 687 -20.11 -37.14 -28.46
C GLY A 687 -19.64 -38.53 -28.04
N PRO A 688 -18.41 -38.70 -27.49
CA PRO A 688 -18.14 -39.85 -26.61
C PRO A 688 -19.13 -39.80 -25.44
N ALA A 689 -19.95 -40.85 -25.31
CA ALA A 689 -21.10 -40.84 -24.41
C ALA A 689 -20.69 -40.45 -22.98
N THR A 690 -21.28 -39.35 -22.49
CA THR A 690 -20.92 -38.72 -21.22
C THR A 690 -22.20 -38.31 -20.52
N LEU A 691 -22.29 -38.61 -19.22
CA LEU A 691 -23.32 -38.10 -18.34
C LEU A 691 -22.91 -36.70 -17.88
N GLU A 692 -23.73 -35.68 -18.18
CA GLU A 692 -23.68 -34.39 -17.49
C GLU A 692 -24.65 -34.41 -16.33
N VAL A 693 -24.16 -34.04 -15.14
CA VAL A 693 -24.96 -33.75 -13.96
C VAL A 693 -24.82 -32.27 -13.66
N ASP A 694 -25.95 -31.57 -13.70
CA ASP A 694 -26.07 -30.13 -13.56
C ASP A 694 -26.51 -29.83 -12.12
N LEU A 695 -25.64 -29.14 -11.36
CA LEU A 695 -25.87 -28.75 -9.97
C LEU A 695 -26.40 -27.30 -9.87
N GLY A 696 -26.62 -26.63 -11.01
CA GLY A 696 -27.15 -25.29 -11.08
C GLY A 696 -26.27 -24.24 -10.39
N THR A 697 -26.93 -23.40 -9.60
CA THR A 697 -26.31 -22.30 -8.83
C THR A 697 -26.16 -22.67 -7.36
N LEU A 698 -24.96 -22.50 -6.79
CA LEU A 698 -24.67 -22.75 -5.37
C LEU A 698 -24.00 -21.52 -4.75
N GLY A 699 -24.60 -20.97 -3.70
CA GLY A 699 -24.04 -19.86 -2.93
C GLY A 699 -23.61 -20.30 -1.54
N ALA A 700 -22.51 -19.74 -1.03
CA ALA A 700 -22.09 -19.85 0.36
C ALA A 700 -21.63 -18.49 0.91
N ASP A 701 -22.03 -18.18 2.13
CA ASP A 701 -21.64 -16.96 2.85
C ASP A 701 -21.08 -17.34 4.21
N SER A 702 -19.78 -17.10 4.41
CA SER A 702 -19.09 -17.37 5.68
C SER A 702 -19.70 -16.68 6.91
N ARG A 703 -20.51 -15.62 6.73
CA ARG A 703 -21.27 -14.93 7.79
C ARG A 703 -22.56 -15.67 8.19
N SER A 704 -23.05 -16.58 7.35
CA SER A 704 -24.29 -17.33 7.56
C SER A 704 -24.21 -18.71 6.89
N PRO A 705 -23.35 -19.62 7.40
CA PRO A 705 -23.14 -20.93 6.78
C PRO A 705 -24.45 -21.72 6.62
N GLY A 706 -24.59 -22.35 5.46
CA GLY A 706 -25.73 -23.16 5.08
C GLY A 706 -25.70 -24.59 5.66
N VAL A 707 -26.19 -25.53 4.85
CA VAL A 707 -26.12 -26.97 5.12
C VAL A 707 -25.59 -27.62 3.86
N PRO A 708 -24.55 -28.49 3.95
CA PRO A 708 -23.92 -29.10 2.77
C PRO A 708 -24.95 -29.79 1.87
N GLY A 709 -24.89 -29.48 0.58
CA GLY A 709 -25.84 -29.99 -0.39
C GLY A 709 -25.44 -31.37 -0.88
N ALA A 710 -26.38 -32.31 -0.85
CA ALA A 710 -26.18 -33.68 -1.34
C ALA A 710 -27.24 -34.04 -2.37
N ALA A 711 -26.88 -34.89 -3.34
CA ALA A 711 -27.81 -35.42 -4.32
C ALA A 711 -27.37 -36.78 -4.89
N THR A 712 -28.38 -37.53 -5.34
CA THR A 712 -28.27 -38.89 -5.85
C THR A 712 -28.80 -38.93 -7.28
N VAL A 713 -28.01 -39.42 -8.24
CA VAL A 713 -28.36 -39.57 -9.65
C VAL A 713 -28.14 -41.01 -10.07
N ASN A 714 -29.20 -41.66 -10.56
CA ASN A 714 -29.14 -43.04 -11.03
C ASN A 714 -29.25 -43.10 -12.56
N TRP A 715 -28.50 -43.99 -13.20
CA TRP A 715 -28.59 -44.23 -14.63
C TRP A 715 -28.26 -45.68 -14.97
N GLN A 716 -28.51 -46.06 -16.23
CA GLN A 716 -28.12 -47.36 -16.76
C GLN A 716 -27.25 -47.21 -17.99
N VAL A 717 -26.40 -48.20 -18.24
CA VAL A 717 -25.69 -48.38 -19.51
C VAL A 717 -25.80 -49.82 -19.98
N GLN A 718 -25.98 -50.03 -21.29
CA GLN A 718 -25.88 -51.37 -21.89
C GLN A 718 -24.41 -51.72 -22.12
N THR A 719 -24.02 -52.96 -21.87
CA THR A 719 -22.67 -53.46 -22.18
C THR A 719 -22.57 -53.97 -23.62
N GLU A 720 -21.39 -53.82 -24.23
CA GLU A 720 -21.05 -54.55 -25.45
C GLU A 720 -20.92 -56.06 -25.16
N SER A 721 -21.60 -56.89 -25.95
CA SER A 721 -21.41 -58.33 -25.92
C SER A 721 -20.08 -58.70 -26.58
N ARG A 722 -19.08 -59.07 -25.76
CA ARG A 722 -17.71 -59.40 -26.19
C ARG A 722 -17.39 -60.88 -25.96
N PRO A 723 -16.56 -61.52 -26.80
CA PRO A 723 -16.25 -62.96 -26.68
C PRO A 723 -15.37 -63.32 -25.47
N GLU A 724 -14.75 -62.32 -24.85
CA GLU A 724 -13.95 -62.44 -23.63
C GLU A 724 -14.52 -61.51 -22.55
N ALA A 725 -14.36 -61.90 -21.28
CA ALA A 725 -14.79 -61.10 -20.15
C ALA A 725 -13.88 -59.88 -19.97
N TRP A 726 -14.46 -58.74 -19.57
CA TRP A 726 -13.75 -57.47 -19.48
C TRP A 726 -14.24 -56.63 -18.28
N VAL A 727 -13.49 -55.61 -17.90
CA VAL A 727 -13.85 -54.73 -16.77
C VAL A 727 -14.26 -53.36 -17.29
N ALA A 728 -15.55 -53.02 -17.14
CA ALA A 728 -16.02 -51.66 -17.30
C ALA A 728 -15.46 -50.83 -16.14
N THR A 729 -14.63 -49.84 -16.45
CA THR A 729 -13.97 -48.95 -15.48
C THR A 729 -14.49 -47.53 -15.70
N LEU A 730 -14.99 -46.91 -14.63
CA LEU A 730 -15.51 -45.55 -14.63
C LEU A 730 -14.53 -44.62 -13.90
N VAL A 731 -14.26 -43.45 -14.48
CA VAL A 731 -13.37 -42.41 -13.96
C VAL A 731 -14.09 -41.05 -14.04
N PRO A 732 -13.75 -40.05 -13.21
CA PRO A 732 -14.36 -38.73 -13.34
C PRO A 732 -13.87 -38.04 -14.62
N GLY A 733 -14.74 -37.20 -15.20
CA GLY A 733 -14.36 -36.25 -16.23
C GLY A 733 -14.01 -34.88 -15.63
N PRO A 734 -13.65 -33.89 -16.47
CA PRO A 734 -13.40 -32.53 -16.01
C PRO A 734 -14.69 -31.85 -15.54
N THR A 735 -14.70 -31.42 -14.29
CA THR A 735 -15.73 -30.53 -13.72
C THR A 735 -15.47 -29.09 -14.17
N THR A 736 -16.53 -28.37 -14.50
CA THR A 736 -16.48 -26.94 -14.87
C THR A 736 -17.63 -26.16 -14.23
N PHE A 737 -17.38 -24.91 -13.90
CA PHE A 737 -18.36 -23.97 -13.34
C PHE A 737 -17.91 -22.53 -13.63
N ASP A 738 -18.83 -21.58 -13.59
CA ASP A 738 -18.50 -20.18 -13.35
C ASP A 738 -18.48 -19.95 -11.82
N LEU A 739 -17.49 -19.22 -11.30
CA LEU A 739 -17.41 -18.88 -9.87
C LEU A 739 -17.07 -17.40 -9.71
N ALA A 740 -17.89 -16.71 -8.93
CA ALA A 740 -17.60 -15.40 -8.36
C ALA A 740 -17.10 -15.56 -6.92
N VAL A 741 -15.88 -15.11 -6.64
CA VAL A 741 -15.33 -15.01 -5.29
C VAL A 741 -15.46 -13.55 -4.84
N THR A 742 -16.31 -13.29 -3.86
CA THR A 742 -16.49 -11.99 -3.22
C THR A 742 -15.79 -11.99 -1.87
N VAL A 743 -14.91 -11.02 -1.65
CA VAL A 743 -14.30 -10.75 -0.34
C VAL A 743 -14.82 -9.41 0.17
N GLY A 744 -15.09 -9.33 1.46
CA GLY A 744 -15.43 -8.08 2.12
C GLY A 744 -14.85 -7.92 3.52
N VAL A 745 -14.74 -6.67 3.96
CA VAL A 745 -14.33 -6.24 5.30
C VAL A 745 -15.28 -5.15 5.79
N THR A 746 -15.29 -4.86 7.10
CA THR A 746 -16.18 -3.84 7.68
C THR A 746 -15.37 -2.68 8.28
N LEU A 747 -15.39 -1.53 7.59
CA LEU A 747 -14.67 -0.31 7.97
C LEU A 747 -15.66 0.71 8.57
N GLY A 748 -15.51 1.06 9.84
CA GLY A 748 -16.37 2.06 10.49
C GLY A 748 -17.87 1.72 10.52
N GLY A 749 -18.22 0.42 10.42
CA GLY A 749 -19.60 -0.05 10.27
C GLY A 749 -20.14 -0.08 8.84
N VAL A 750 -19.31 0.22 7.83
CA VAL A 750 -19.63 0.09 6.40
C VAL A 750 -18.90 -1.12 5.83
N SER A 751 -19.65 -2.03 5.19
CA SER A 751 -19.05 -3.15 4.46
C SER A 751 -18.47 -2.68 3.13
N VAL A 752 -17.21 -3.01 2.87
CA VAL A 752 -16.50 -2.71 1.62
C VAL A 752 -16.10 -4.03 0.98
N THR A 753 -16.37 -4.20 -0.32
CA THR A 753 -16.26 -5.48 -1.02
C THR A 753 -15.52 -5.36 -2.34
N GLY A 754 -14.94 -6.49 -2.79
CA GLY A 754 -14.48 -6.69 -4.16
C GLY A 754 -14.74 -8.13 -4.58
N THR A 755 -15.19 -8.29 -5.83
CA THR A 755 -15.51 -9.60 -6.42
C THR A 755 -14.64 -9.85 -7.65
N ALA A 756 -14.09 -11.05 -7.77
CA ALA A 756 -13.49 -11.55 -9.00
C ALA A 756 -14.31 -12.75 -9.51
N SER A 757 -14.62 -12.81 -10.81
CA SER A 757 -15.45 -13.87 -11.40
C SER A 757 -14.89 -14.37 -12.73
N ALA A 758 -14.83 -15.69 -12.88
CA ALA A 758 -14.31 -16.38 -14.06
C ALA A 758 -15.04 -17.73 -14.28
N PRO A 759 -14.99 -18.31 -15.49
CA PRO A 759 -15.11 -19.75 -15.68
C PRO A 759 -13.90 -20.47 -15.09
N TRP A 760 -14.11 -21.65 -14.52
CA TRP A 760 -13.08 -22.52 -13.94
C TRP A 760 -13.18 -23.94 -14.51
N ALA A 761 -12.07 -24.66 -14.44
CA ALA A 761 -12.00 -26.10 -14.68
C ALA A 761 -11.16 -26.77 -13.60
N CYS A 762 -11.55 -27.98 -13.21
CA CYS A 762 -10.77 -28.81 -12.28
C CYS A 762 -10.01 -29.91 -13.02
N LEU A 763 -8.82 -30.24 -12.55
CA LEU A 763 -8.06 -31.39 -13.04
C LEU A 763 -8.77 -32.68 -12.62
N SER A 764 -9.03 -33.56 -13.60
CA SER A 764 -9.66 -34.85 -13.36
C SER A 764 -8.74 -35.77 -12.56
N GLU A 765 -9.21 -36.28 -11.42
CA GLU A 765 -8.56 -37.38 -10.73
C GLU A 765 -8.46 -38.63 -11.63
N GLU A 766 -7.33 -39.34 -11.59
CA GLU A 766 -7.23 -40.70 -12.16
C GLU A 766 -7.89 -41.77 -11.25
N THR A 767 -8.65 -41.36 -10.23
CA THR A 767 -9.34 -42.27 -9.33
C THR A 767 -10.47 -43.01 -10.05
N VAL A 768 -10.60 -44.30 -9.74
CA VAL A 768 -11.61 -45.15 -10.35
C VAL A 768 -12.87 -45.10 -9.50
N LEU A 769 -13.88 -44.39 -10.00
CA LEU A 769 -15.19 -44.25 -9.34
C LEU A 769 -15.90 -45.60 -9.17
N ALA A 770 -15.84 -46.46 -10.20
CA ALA A 770 -16.49 -47.77 -10.18
C ALA A 770 -15.80 -48.79 -11.10
N ARG A 771 -15.93 -50.07 -10.77
CA ARG A 771 -15.57 -51.20 -11.63
C ARG A 771 -16.67 -52.25 -11.66
N THR A 772 -17.02 -52.71 -12.87
CA THR A 772 -17.96 -53.80 -13.10
C THR A 772 -17.32 -54.86 -13.97
N VAL A 773 -17.40 -56.13 -13.57
CA VAL A 773 -16.98 -57.26 -14.40
C VAL A 773 -18.10 -57.61 -15.37
N VAL A 774 -17.82 -57.54 -16.67
CA VAL A 774 -18.74 -57.92 -17.73
C VAL A 774 -18.34 -59.31 -18.22
N GLY A 775 -19.26 -60.28 -18.13
CA GLY A 775 -19.04 -61.65 -18.55
C GLY A 775 -18.76 -61.80 -20.05
N ALA A 776 -18.20 -62.95 -20.44
CA ALA A 776 -18.00 -63.31 -21.84
C ALA A 776 -19.33 -63.74 -22.50
N ALA A 777 -19.48 -63.44 -23.79
CA ALA A 777 -20.66 -63.81 -24.58
C ALA A 777 -20.82 -65.33 -24.70
N SER A 778 -21.98 -65.84 -24.26
CA SER A 778 -22.37 -67.24 -24.41
C SER A 778 -22.31 -67.68 -25.87
N ALA A 779 -21.40 -68.61 -26.20
CA ALA A 779 -21.29 -69.16 -27.54
C ALA A 779 -22.63 -69.80 -27.99
N PRO A 780 -23.08 -69.57 -29.25
CA PRO A 780 -24.37 -70.06 -29.70
C PRO A 780 -24.40 -71.61 -29.71
N PRO A 781 -25.53 -72.24 -29.32
CA PRO A 781 -25.57 -73.68 -29.08
C PRO A 781 -25.41 -74.49 -30.37
N THR A 782 -24.27 -75.16 -30.52
CA THR A 782 -24.00 -76.10 -31.62
C THR A 782 -24.94 -77.31 -31.56
N THR A 783 -25.66 -77.57 -32.65
CA THR A 783 -26.72 -78.58 -32.73
C THR A 783 -26.22 -80.01 -32.89
N GLY A 784 -25.84 -80.63 -31.77
CA GLY A 784 -25.99 -82.07 -31.50
C GLY A 784 -25.08 -83.08 -32.23
N THR A 785 -24.80 -84.20 -31.54
CA THR A 785 -25.00 -85.60 -32.02
C THR A 785 -24.66 -86.57 -30.87
N THR A 786 -25.45 -87.62 -30.70
CA THR A 786 -25.30 -88.61 -29.61
C THR A 786 -24.62 -89.89 -30.11
N VAL A 787 -23.51 -90.32 -29.48
CA VAL A 787 -22.93 -91.68 -29.64
C VAL A 787 -22.39 -92.19 -28.29
N THR A 788 -22.37 -93.51 -28.09
CA THR A 788 -22.24 -94.20 -26.80
C THR A 788 -20.95 -95.04 -26.66
N SER A 789 -20.48 -95.24 -25.42
CA SER A 789 -19.48 -96.24 -24.98
C SER A 789 -18.02 -95.98 -25.44
N THR A 790 -16.96 -96.66 -24.94
CA THR A 790 -16.85 -97.92 -24.16
C THR A 790 -15.69 -97.87 -23.13
N THR A 791 -15.49 -98.94 -22.33
CA THR A 791 -14.52 -99.09 -21.22
C THR A 791 -13.19 -99.78 -21.59
N SER A 792 -12.07 -99.37 -20.96
CA SER A 792 -10.84 -100.16 -20.62
C SER A 792 -9.75 -99.21 -20.06
N THR A 793 -9.31 -99.21 -18.79
CA THR A 793 -8.56 -100.18 -17.92
C THR A 793 -7.02 -100.05 -17.92
N THR A 794 -6.46 -99.70 -16.75
CA THR A 794 -5.08 -99.99 -16.24
C THR A 794 -3.89 -99.26 -16.93
N SER A 795 -2.70 -99.07 -16.32
CA SER A 795 -2.12 -99.63 -15.06
C SER A 795 -1.10 -98.68 -14.39
N THR A 796 -0.89 -98.82 -13.06
CA THR A 796 0.38 -98.65 -12.24
C THR A 796 1.39 -97.51 -12.54
N THR A 797 2.13 -96.92 -11.58
CA THR A 797 2.78 -97.51 -10.37
C THR A 797 3.09 -96.44 -9.29
N ALA A 798 3.30 -96.85 -8.04
CA ALA A 798 3.88 -96.04 -6.94
C ALA A 798 5.22 -96.69 -6.47
N PRO A 799 6.05 -96.07 -5.59
CA PRO A 799 5.78 -96.13 -4.13
C PRO A 799 6.37 -95.00 -3.23
N ALA A 800 5.77 -94.84 -2.02
CA ALA A 800 6.36 -94.47 -0.70
C ALA A 800 7.24 -93.18 -0.57
N THR A 801 7.45 -92.54 0.61
CA THR A 801 7.33 -92.86 2.06
C THR A 801 6.81 -91.63 2.83
N THR A 802 5.75 -91.69 3.68
CA THR A 802 5.75 -91.91 5.17
C THR A 802 6.63 -90.92 5.99
N THR A 803 6.24 -90.33 7.13
CA THR A 803 5.16 -90.66 8.12
C THR A 803 4.89 -89.50 9.14
N THR A 804 3.62 -89.28 9.57
CA THR A 804 3.06 -88.91 10.93
C THR A 804 3.74 -87.86 11.88
N THR A 805 3.10 -87.12 12.81
CA THR A 805 1.77 -87.22 13.50
C THR A 805 1.26 -85.88 14.14
N ARG A 806 -0.01 -85.86 14.57
CA ARG A 806 -0.82 -84.87 15.37
C ARG A 806 -0.45 -84.79 16.90
N PRO A 807 -1.12 -84.00 17.80
CA PRO A 807 -1.70 -82.61 17.74
C PRO A 807 -1.70 -81.75 19.07
N LEU A 808 -1.97 -80.42 18.99
CA LEU A 808 -2.67 -79.53 19.99
C LEU A 808 -2.09 -79.38 21.44
N PRO A 809 -2.60 -78.55 22.39
CA PRO A 809 -3.74 -77.58 22.39
C PRO A 809 -3.42 -76.13 22.91
N ASP A 810 -4.44 -75.34 23.29
CA ASP A 810 -4.43 -73.92 23.69
C ASP A 810 -3.98 -73.57 25.13
N ARG A 811 -3.50 -72.33 25.37
CA ARG A 811 -4.17 -71.30 26.25
C ARG A 811 -3.35 -70.02 26.57
N ALA A 812 -4.08 -68.89 26.59
CA ALA A 812 -4.03 -67.70 27.49
C ALA A 812 -2.70 -66.91 27.77
N PRO A 813 -2.76 -65.55 27.80
CA PRO A 813 -1.70 -64.68 28.34
C PRO A 813 -1.98 -64.14 29.76
N THR A 814 -0.94 -63.72 30.50
CA THR A 814 -1.06 -63.12 31.86
C THR A 814 -0.03 -62.01 32.17
N THR A 815 -0.54 -60.77 32.31
CA THR A 815 -0.23 -59.72 33.32
C THR A 815 1.13 -59.64 34.06
N THR A 816 1.72 -58.43 34.07
CA THR A 816 2.28 -57.68 35.24
C THR A 816 2.58 -56.24 34.75
N ALA A 817 2.08 -55.14 35.31
CA ALA A 817 2.18 -54.54 36.67
C ALA A 817 3.55 -53.84 36.93
N ALA A 818 3.66 -52.65 37.56
CA ALA A 818 2.66 -51.74 38.17
C ALA A 818 3.01 -50.25 37.81
N THR A 819 2.72 -49.13 38.49
CA THR A 819 2.44 -48.78 39.92
C THR A 819 1.43 -47.61 40.10
N SER A 820 1.12 -47.36 41.38
CA SER A 820 0.41 -46.26 42.07
C SER A 820 0.99 -44.84 41.92
N SER A 821 0.35 -43.74 42.36
CA SER A 821 -0.67 -43.58 43.44
C SER A 821 -1.67 -42.42 43.27
N GLY A 822 -2.90 -42.58 43.80
CA GLY A 822 -3.90 -41.50 44.03
C GLY A 822 -3.83 -40.91 45.46
N PRO A 823 -4.95 -40.53 46.14
CA PRO A 823 -6.36 -40.80 45.78
C PRO A 823 -7.44 -39.71 46.11
N SER A 824 -8.60 -39.77 45.44
CA SER A 824 -9.99 -39.55 45.97
C SER A 824 -10.40 -38.19 46.61
N THR A 825 -11.68 -37.78 46.73
CA THR A 825 -13.01 -38.42 46.58
C THR A 825 -14.06 -37.53 45.88
N THR A 826 -15.02 -38.22 45.25
CA THR A 826 -16.46 -37.94 44.98
C THR A 826 -17.20 -36.94 45.93
N THR A 827 -18.39 -36.38 45.60
CA THR A 827 -19.59 -37.03 44.96
C THR A 827 -20.59 -36.02 44.35
N THR A 828 -21.52 -36.52 43.51
CA THR A 828 -22.76 -35.91 42.95
C THR A 828 -23.86 -35.68 44.01
N THR A 829 -25.08 -35.11 43.80
CA THR A 829 -26.07 -35.17 42.69
C THR A 829 -27.07 -33.97 42.62
N ASP A 830 -27.55 -33.69 41.40
CA ASP A 830 -28.88 -33.23 40.92
C ASP A 830 -29.99 -32.77 41.92
N SER A 831 -30.69 -31.66 41.60
CA SER A 831 -32.11 -31.69 41.14
C SER A 831 -32.83 -30.33 41.01
N VAL A 832 -33.62 -30.23 39.93
CA VAL A 832 -34.54 -29.18 39.44
C VAL A 832 -35.60 -28.67 40.44
N VAL A 833 -35.97 -27.36 40.38
CA VAL A 833 -37.37 -26.82 40.28
C VAL A 833 -37.40 -25.28 40.16
N ASP A 834 -38.32 -24.79 39.30
CA ASP A 834 -38.76 -23.40 39.03
C ASP A 834 -40.32 -23.44 39.00
N PRO A 835 -41.16 -22.35 39.14
CA PRO A 835 -40.88 -20.91 38.96
C PRO A 835 -41.46 -19.92 40.00
N THR A 836 -41.01 -18.65 39.94
CA THR A 836 -41.84 -17.40 39.79
C THR A 836 -41.09 -16.10 40.18
N GLY A 837 -41.10 -15.07 39.32
CA GLY A 837 -40.78 -13.68 39.69
C GLY A 837 -39.86 -12.90 38.71
N PRO A 838 -40.11 -11.60 38.42
CA PRO A 838 -39.35 -10.80 37.42
C PRO A 838 -38.18 -9.96 38.02
N PRO A 839 -37.33 -9.29 37.20
CA PRO A 839 -35.90 -9.16 37.49
C PRO A 839 -35.40 -7.80 38.02
N PRO A 840 -34.18 -7.76 38.61
CA PRO A 840 -33.36 -6.55 38.78
C PRO A 840 -32.39 -6.30 37.59
N LEU A 841 -31.88 -5.07 37.50
CA LEU A 841 -30.99 -4.58 36.43
C LEU A 841 -29.48 -4.82 36.70
N PRO A 842 -28.60 -4.73 35.68
CA PRO A 842 -27.22 -5.26 35.76
C PRO A 842 -26.23 -4.36 36.52
N VAL A 843 -25.16 -4.99 37.00
CA VAL A 843 -23.98 -4.33 37.57
C VAL A 843 -23.05 -3.88 36.44
N THR A 844 -22.60 -2.63 36.48
CA THR A 844 -21.58 -2.08 35.56
C THR A 844 -20.30 -1.75 36.34
N SER A 845 -19.16 -1.93 35.69
CA SER A 845 -17.85 -1.51 36.20
C SER A 845 -17.58 -0.03 35.91
N THR A 846 -16.74 0.58 36.75
CA THR A 846 -16.15 1.91 36.58
C THR A 846 -15.24 1.95 35.33
N THR A 847 -14.92 3.10 34.73
CA THR A 847 -14.59 4.39 35.38
C THR A 847 -14.98 5.60 34.52
N ALA A 848 -15.09 6.77 35.14
CA ALA A 848 -15.70 7.96 34.55
C ALA A 848 -14.73 8.87 33.76
N GLY A 849 -15.30 9.62 32.82
CA GLY A 849 -14.76 10.88 32.32
C GLY A 849 -15.86 11.95 32.29
N THR A 850 -15.49 13.21 32.51
CA THR A 850 -16.37 14.37 32.29
C THR A 850 -15.52 15.57 31.87
N GLY A 851 -15.99 16.31 30.87
CA GLY A 851 -15.49 17.65 30.54
C GLY A 851 -16.66 18.62 30.39
N GLN A 852 -16.43 19.91 30.68
CA GLN A 852 -17.24 21.03 30.21
C GLN A 852 -16.55 22.37 30.53
N GLY A 853 -16.69 23.34 29.64
CA GLY A 853 -16.60 24.77 29.97
C GLY A 853 -18.01 25.38 30.10
N PRO A 854 -18.24 26.69 29.85
CA PRO A 854 -17.24 27.69 29.41
C PRO A 854 -17.45 29.14 29.96
N VAL A 855 -16.65 30.11 29.45
CA VAL A 855 -16.85 31.59 29.38
C VAL A 855 -17.37 32.41 30.59
N GLY A 856 -16.67 33.53 30.94
CA GLY A 856 -17.38 34.82 31.19
C GLY A 856 -16.88 35.79 32.30
N GLN A 857 -16.10 36.81 31.90
CA GLN A 857 -15.97 38.21 32.42
C GLN A 857 -16.27 38.60 33.90
N GLY A 858 -15.42 39.46 34.51
CA GLY A 858 -15.87 40.42 35.56
C GLY A 858 -14.83 40.96 36.57
N SER A 859 -14.61 42.28 36.55
CA SER A 859 -13.98 43.18 37.57
C SER A 859 -14.32 42.88 39.05
N THR A 860 -13.51 43.16 40.10
CA THR A 860 -12.11 43.69 40.32
C THR A 860 -11.70 43.29 41.79
N THR A 861 -10.72 43.80 42.58
CA THR A 861 -9.92 45.06 42.64
C THR A 861 -8.70 44.92 43.60
N THR A 862 -7.59 45.65 43.35
CA THR A 862 -6.49 46.07 44.29
C THR A 862 -5.96 45.09 45.36
N THR A 863 -4.65 44.81 45.42
CA THR A 863 -3.66 45.72 46.09
C THR A 863 -2.19 45.30 45.87
N GLY A 864 -1.27 46.28 45.75
CA GLY A 864 0.13 46.20 46.22
C GLY A 864 1.18 45.41 45.39
N PRO A 865 2.32 46.02 44.96
CA PRO A 865 3.34 45.33 44.16
C PRO A 865 4.58 44.87 44.96
N GLY A 866 5.25 43.82 44.46
CA GLY A 866 6.60 43.37 44.87
C GLY A 866 7.51 43.18 43.66
N ARG A 867 8.82 43.46 43.80
CA ARG A 867 9.80 43.52 42.69
C ARG A 867 10.78 42.34 42.75
N PRO A 868 11.19 41.74 41.60
CA PRO A 868 12.05 40.55 41.59
C PRO A 868 13.56 40.87 41.78
N PRO A 869 14.37 39.88 42.22
CA PRO A 869 15.83 39.97 42.27
C PRO A 869 16.49 39.51 40.95
N THR A 870 17.70 40.02 40.68
CA THR A 870 18.59 39.65 39.57
C THR A 870 19.62 38.59 39.99
N PRO A 871 20.28 37.87 39.05
CA PRO A 871 21.18 36.76 39.37
C PRO A 871 22.57 37.20 39.86
N THR A 872 23.30 36.26 40.48
CA THR A 872 24.68 36.45 40.96
C THR A 872 25.66 35.50 40.29
N SER A 873 26.91 35.96 40.12
CA SER A 873 28.00 35.26 39.42
C SER A 873 29.01 34.61 40.38
N THR A 874 29.49 33.42 40.01
CA THR A 874 30.77 32.81 40.45
C THR A 874 31.24 31.91 39.30
N SER A 875 32.39 32.11 38.64
CA SER A 875 33.81 32.17 39.08
C SER A 875 34.49 30.79 39.16
N ASP A 876 35.12 30.40 38.06
CA ASP A 876 36.15 29.36 37.94
C ASP A 876 37.46 29.79 38.66
N PRO A 877 38.32 28.89 39.18
CA PRO A 877 39.40 28.31 38.33
C PRO A 877 39.89 26.88 38.71
N GLY A 878 40.49 26.14 37.75
CA GLY A 878 41.43 25.07 38.12
C GLY A 878 42.00 24.12 37.04
N ASP A 879 43.08 24.50 36.35
CA ASP A 879 44.04 23.57 35.71
C ASP A 879 45.48 24.10 35.78
N PRO A 880 46.49 23.23 35.98
CA PRO A 880 47.78 23.43 35.33
C PRO A 880 48.52 22.12 34.91
N GLY A 881 48.55 21.80 33.62
CA GLY A 881 49.51 20.80 33.09
C GLY A 881 49.75 20.88 31.58
N GLY A 882 51.00 20.99 31.10
CA GLY A 882 51.23 21.10 29.64
C GLY A 882 52.64 20.85 29.11
N ARG A 883 52.73 20.91 27.76
CA ARG A 883 53.91 20.73 26.86
C ARG A 883 54.27 19.26 26.49
N PRO A 884 54.94 19.02 25.33
CA PRO A 884 54.86 19.75 24.04
C PRO A 884 54.97 18.90 22.73
N ARG A 885 54.59 19.50 21.59
CA ARG A 885 55.12 19.34 20.20
C ARG A 885 55.27 17.95 19.56
N ALA A 886 54.63 17.79 18.38
CA ALA A 886 55.22 17.11 17.21
C ALA A 886 54.69 17.69 15.87
N ALA A 887 55.58 17.80 14.88
CA ALA A 887 55.39 18.17 13.46
C ALA A 887 56.77 17.97 12.75
N PRO A 888 56.94 17.97 11.41
CA PRO A 888 56.01 18.35 10.32
C PRO A 888 56.02 17.38 9.09
N ALA A 889 55.46 17.86 7.95
CA ALA A 889 55.67 17.49 6.51
C ALA A 889 54.37 17.11 5.77
N ALA A 890 54.18 17.33 4.46
CA ALA A 890 54.77 18.29 3.50
C ALA A 890 53.88 18.34 2.22
N ALA A 891 53.91 19.44 1.45
CA ALA A 891 53.17 19.59 0.17
C ALA A 891 54.03 19.18 -1.06
N PRO A 892 53.42 19.07 -2.28
CA PRO A 892 53.52 20.19 -3.23
C PRO A 892 52.28 20.42 -4.15
N ALA A 893 52.40 21.41 -5.05
CA ALA A 893 51.45 21.83 -6.11
C ALA A 893 51.40 20.84 -7.31
N SER A 894 50.69 21.05 -8.45
CA SER A 894 50.02 22.20 -9.12
C SER A 894 48.84 21.68 -9.97
N ALA A 895 47.73 22.40 -10.23
CA ALA A 895 47.52 23.67 -10.95
C ALA A 895 47.90 23.68 -12.45
N VAL A 896 46.91 24.04 -13.29
CA VAL A 896 46.93 24.41 -14.73
C VAL A 896 47.17 23.30 -15.78
N ALA A 897 46.07 22.89 -16.42
CA ALA A 897 45.87 22.94 -17.87
C ALA A 897 44.38 23.17 -18.17
#